data_AF-A0A1S3NJ07-F1
#
_entry.id   AF-A0A1S3NJ07-F1
#
_cell.length_a   1.000
_cell.length_b   1.000
_cell.length_c   1.000
_cell.angle_alpha   90.00
_cell.angle_beta   90.00
_cell.angle_gamma   90.00
#
_symmetry.space_group_name_H-M   'P 1'
#
loop_
_entity.id
_entity.type
_entity.pdbx_description
1 polymer ?
#
loop_
_entity_poly.entity_id
_entity_poly.type
_entity_poly.pdbx_seq_one_letter_code
_entity_poly.pdbx_strand_id
1 'polypeptide(L)'
;MGMASLYISPHPDNFRSLMALVAAEFCPSRPCTLIEDPPGSLAMCSRPGLVLGSGGGEVLSGASAVAWYLASQGKRTGSNAKQESQVWQWLSFADNELTPVSCAVVFPLLGVMGVDKKLQQSSHAEMMRVLNVLDKTLEPRTFLVGDSLTLADIAVATAALLPFKYALEPSNRKALTNVTRWFLTCVNQPQFVKVLGQISLCEKMVPVTPKPSVAIVPAANANPTADANAANGKPKTEAQLKKDAKNREKLEKFQKKKEMEEKKKQEKKVAPPKEKKAKPEKKDLGVISYDAPTLPGEKKDVLSPLPDSYSPQYVEAAWYSWWEKQGYFKPEYGRKSISEPNPRGVFMMCIPPPNVTGSLHLGHALTNAIQDCLTRWHRMRGETTLWNPGCDHAGIATQVVVEKRLMRERGMSRHDLGRDQFIQEVWKWKNEKGDRIYHQLKKLGSSLDWDRACFTMDPKLSYAVQEAFIRLHEDGVIYRSKRLVNWSCTLNSAISDIEVDKKELTGRTLLPVPGYRDKVEFGVLVSFSYKIEGSDEEVIVATTRIETMLGDSAVAVHPADPRYQHLKGKMVLHPFCDRKMPIVFDEFVDVNFGTGAVKITPAHDHNDYEVGNRHNLVFINILDENGLLINVPAPFLGMKRFEARKAVLQALKDRGQFKETKDNPMVVPVCSRSKDIVEPLLKPQWYVDCADMGKQAADSVREGRLKIIPDHHHKTWFNWLDNIRDWCISRQLWWGHRIPAYFVTVNDPSVKPGEDMDGHYWVSGRTEEEARDKAAKRFNVSTDKITLRQDEDVLDTWFSSGIFPFSIFGWPNETQDLSVFYPGSLLETGHDILFFWVARMVMMGLKLTGKLPFKEVYLHAVVRDAHGRKMSKSLGNVIDPLDVITGISLEGLYAQLQDSNLDPVEVEKAKQGQKSDYPTGIPECGTDALRFALCAYTSQGRDINMDVNRILGYRHFCNKLWNAVKFAMRTLGDNFVPSEKAQLCGEESVSDRWILSRLCSAVGLCNAGFQAYDFPAITTAIYNFWLYELCDVYLVRVCLTGECEASVLQGGGQWVSEPGCSLQTDPVHLPGDWPAPPSSHYALRGRGALPEVATATIPG
;
A
#
# COMPACT_ATOMS: atom_id res chain seq x y z
N MET A 1 -48.35 32.55 -4.98
CA MET A 1 -47.13 31.77 -4.68
C MET A 1 -45.93 32.60 -5.15
N GLY A 2 -44.90 32.78 -4.32
CA GLY A 2 -43.68 33.47 -4.75
C GLY A 2 -42.84 32.57 -5.66
N MET A 3 -42.29 33.12 -6.75
CA MET A 3 -41.31 32.39 -7.55
C MET A 3 -40.03 32.17 -6.76
N ALA A 4 -39.46 30.96 -6.85
CA ALA A 4 -38.13 30.66 -6.32
C ALA A 4 -37.04 31.30 -7.19
N SER A 5 -35.91 31.68 -6.59
CA SER A 5 -34.79 32.34 -7.27
C SER A 5 -33.54 31.46 -7.26
N LEU A 6 -33.02 31.14 -8.44
CA LEU A 6 -31.85 30.30 -8.68
C LEU A 6 -30.64 31.16 -9.06
N TYR A 7 -29.74 31.35 -8.11
CA TYR A 7 -28.48 32.07 -8.28
C TYR A 7 -27.41 31.15 -8.86
N ILE A 8 -26.82 31.54 -10.00
CA ILE A 8 -25.83 30.77 -10.77
C ILE A 8 -24.51 31.51 -10.92
N SER A 9 -23.46 30.84 -11.40
CA SER A 9 -22.22 31.52 -11.81
C SER A 9 -22.42 32.28 -13.14
N PRO A 10 -21.80 33.46 -13.33
CA PRO A 10 -21.77 34.15 -14.63
C PRO A 10 -20.94 33.43 -15.70
N HIS A 11 -20.09 32.46 -15.32
CA HIS A 11 -19.19 31.79 -16.27
C HIS A 11 -19.96 30.73 -17.09
N PRO A 12 -20.01 30.84 -18.44
CA PRO A 12 -20.90 30.03 -19.26
C PRO A 12 -20.60 28.52 -19.21
N ASP A 13 -19.33 28.17 -19.01
CA ASP A 13 -18.87 26.77 -18.88
C ASP A 13 -18.85 26.25 -17.42
N ASN A 14 -19.56 26.91 -16.49
CA ASN A 14 -19.64 26.46 -15.09
C ASN A 14 -20.56 25.24 -14.95
N PHE A 15 -20.01 24.04 -15.15
CA PHE A 15 -20.74 22.76 -15.12
C PHE A 15 -21.67 22.57 -13.90
N ARG A 16 -21.27 23.04 -12.70
CA ARG A 16 -22.10 23.03 -11.48
C ARG A 16 -23.38 23.87 -11.63
N SER A 17 -23.29 25.04 -12.25
CA SER A 17 -24.45 25.88 -12.57
C SER A 17 -25.28 25.27 -13.71
N LEU A 18 -24.61 24.72 -14.73
CA LEU A 18 -25.28 24.06 -15.87
C LEU A 18 -26.12 22.85 -15.43
N MET A 19 -25.65 22.05 -14.46
CA MET A 19 -26.42 20.93 -13.89
C MET A 19 -27.74 21.41 -13.26
N ALA A 20 -27.70 22.47 -12.47
CA ALA A 20 -28.89 23.06 -11.86
C ALA A 20 -29.83 23.69 -12.89
N LEU A 21 -29.29 24.33 -13.94
CA LEU A 21 -30.08 24.91 -15.03
C LEU A 21 -30.78 23.85 -15.88
N VAL A 22 -30.11 22.75 -16.24
CA VAL A 22 -30.74 21.64 -16.97
C VAL A 22 -31.79 20.95 -16.09
N ALA A 23 -31.54 20.77 -14.78
CA ALA A 23 -32.56 20.28 -13.86
C ALA A 23 -33.78 21.22 -13.75
N ALA A 24 -33.56 22.54 -13.79
CA ALA A 24 -34.63 23.54 -13.78
C ALA A 24 -35.57 23.46 -15.00
N GLU A 25 -35.09 23.01 -16.17
CA GLU A 25 -35.92 22.81 -17.37
C GLU A 25 -36.89 21.61 -17.25
N PHE A 26 -36.68 20.70 -16.30
CA PHE A 26 -37.62 19.63 -15.99
C PHE A 26 -38.59 19.99 -14.84
N CYS A 27 -38.39 21.12 -14.16
CA CYS A 27 -39.28 21.58 -13.09
C CYS A 27 -40.56 22.24 -13.66
N PRO A 28 -41.77 21.82 -13.26
CA PRO A 28 -43.03 22.46 -13.68
C PRO A 28 -43.18 23.93 -13.27
N SER A 29 -42.36 24.40 -12.32
CA SER A 29 -42.29 25.80 -11.88
C SER A 29 -40.84 26.25 -11.85
N ARG A 30 -40.28 26.44 -13.06
CA ARG A 30 -38.90 26.87 -13.29
C ARG A 30 -38.56 28.15 -12.49
N PRO A 31 -37.51 28.15 -11.64
CA PRO A 31 -37.13 29.32 -10.87
C PRO A 31 -36.64 30.48 -11.74
N CYS A 32 -36.75 31.70 -11.21
CA CYS A 32 -36.13 32.88 -11.80
C CYS A 32 -34.61 32.74 -11.71
N THR A 33 -33.91 32.80 -12.85
CA THR A 33 -32.45 32.63 -12.89
C THR A 33 -31.75 33.98 -12.69
N LEU A 34 -30.88 34.07 -11.69
CA LEU A 34 -30.14 35.29 -11.34
C LEU A 34 -28.62 35.03 -11.40
N ILE A 35 -27.90 36.01 -11.95
CA ILE A 35 -26.43 35.96 -12.12
C ILE A 35 -25.71 36.88 -11.12
N GLU A 36 -26.43 37.84 -10.56
CA GLU A 36 -26.01 38.74 -9.48
C GLU A 36 -25.62 37.96 -8.20
N ASP A 37 -24.92 38.62 -7.28
CA ASP A 37 -24.68 38.07 -5.95
C ASP A 37 -26.00 38.01 -5.14
N PRO A 38 -26.23 36.91 -4.39
CA PRO A 38 -27.41 36.79 -3.57
C PRO A 38 -27.30 37.71 -2.34
N PRO A 39 -28.43 38.07 -1.69
CA PRO A 39 -28.43 38.90 -0.47
C PRO A 39 -27.44 38.41 0.59
N GLY A 40 -26.90 39.33 1.40
CA GLY A 40 -25.70 39.08 2.22
C GLY A 40 -25.71 37.84 3.14
N SER A 41 -26.87 37.35 3.55
CA SER A 41 -27.01 36.08 4.30
C SER A 41 -26.71 34.82 3.47
N LEU A 42 -26.85 34.88 2.15
CA LEU A 42 -26.54 33.82 1.19
C LEU A 42 -25.11 33.88 0.63
N ALA A 43 -24.40 35.01 0.78
CA ALA A 43 -23.08 35.21 0.20
C ALA A 43 -21.99 34.24 0.74
N MET A 44 -22.28 33.54 1.84
CA MET A 44 -21.41 32.49 2.41
C MET A 44 -21.61 31.10 1.78
N CYS A 45 -22.61 30.92 0.91
CA CYS A 45 -22.95 29.63 0.30
C CYS A 45 -22.33 29.46 -1.09
N SER A 46 -21.96 28.22 -1.45
CA SER A 46 -21.41 27.94 -2.78
C SER A 46 -22.50 27.98 -3.86
N ARG A 47 -22.23 28.68 -4.98
CA ARG A 47 -23.11 28.71 -6.15
C ARG A 47 -23.07 27.34 -6.89
N PRO A 48 -24.20 26.84 -7.44
CA PRO A 48 -25.52 27.49 -7.46
C PRO A 48 -26.27 27.38 -6.12
N GLY A 49 -27.15 28.35 -5.88
CA GLY A 49 -28.03 28.40 -4.70
C GLY A 49 -29.47 28.73 -5.10
N LEU A 50 -30.45 28.15 -4.42
CA LEU A 50 -31.87 28.28 -4.69
C LEU A 50 -32.60 28.80 -3.44
N VAL A 51 -33.23 29.98 -3.56
CA VAL A 51 -34.08 30.58 -2.52
C VAL A 51 -35.53 30.17 -2.77
N LEU A 52 -36.19 29.66 -1.73
CA LEU A 52 -37.58 29.20 -1.79
C LEU A 52 -38.54 30.26 -1.21
N GLY A 53 -39.47 30.74 -2.04
CA GLY A 53 -40.53 31.67 -1.65
C GLY A 53 -40.11 33.14 -1.52
N SER A 54 -41.12 34.02 -1.55
CA SER A 54 -40.98 35.49 -1.55
C SER A 54 -40.69 36.09 -0.17
N GLY A 55 -39.95 35.38 0.68
CA GLY A 55 -39.64 35.79 2.06
C GLY A 55 -38.23 35.44 2.53
N GLY A 56 -37.39 34.82 1.69
CA GLY A 56 -35.96 34.59 1.97
C GLY A 56 -35.62 33.60 3.10
N GLY A 57 -36.60 32.87 3.64
CA GLY A 57 -36.43 32.02 4.81
C GLY A 57 -35.74 30.68 4.57
N GLU A 58 -35.90 30.08 3.38
CA GLU A 58 -35.36 28.76 3.05
C GLU A 58 -34.43 28.81 1.84
N VAL A 59 -33.26 28.17 1.97
CA VAL A 59 -32.16 28.21 1.01
C VAL A 59 -31.58 26.81 0.83
N LEU A 60 -31.45 26.37 -0.42
CA LEU A 60 -30.64 25.20 -0.79
C LEU A 60 -29.37 25.67 -1.50
N SER A 61 -28.22 25.13 -1.13
CA SER A 61 -26.91 25.49 -1.72
C SER A 61 -26.12 24.26 -2.15
N GLY A 62 -25.30 24.41 -3.18
CA GLY A 62 -24.50 23.33 -3.74
C GLY A 62 -25.24 22.59 -4.85
N ALA A 63 -24.52 22.31 -5.94
CA ALA A 63 -25.11 21.91 -7.21
C ALA A 63 -26.02 20.67 -7.11
N SER A 64 -25.56 19.63 -6.44
CA SER A 64 -26.24 18.33 -6.36
C SER A 64 -27.51 18.38 -5.51
N ALA A 65 -27.53 19.18 -4.44
CA ALA A 65 -28.72 19.41 -3.61
C ALA A 65 -29.77 20.27 -4.34
N VAL A 66 -29.35 21.35 -5.00
CA VAL A 66 -30.22 22.21 -5.81
C VAL A 66 -30.80 21.44 -7.00
N ALA A 67 -29.97 20.66 -7.70
CA ALA A 67 -30.42 19.84 -8.83
C ALA A 67 -31.33 18.69 -8.38
N TRP A 68 -31.09 18.06 -7.22
CA TRP A 68 -32.02 17.07 -6.63
C TRP A 68 -33.40 17.66 -6.37
N TYR A 69 -33.48 18.83 -5.74
CA TYR A 69 -34.75 19.51 -5.50
C TYR A 69 -35.49 19.86 -6.80
N LEU A 70 -34.80 20.44 -7.79
CA LEU A 70 -35.42 20.79 -9.08
C LEU A 70 -35.86 19.57 -9.88
N ALA A 71 -35.07 18.49 -9.85
CA ALA A 71 -35.37 17.23 -10.51
C ALA A 71 -36.55 16.48 -9.86
N SER A 72 -36.71 16.54 -8.53
CA SER A 72 -37.81 15.84 -7.84
C SER A 72 -39.18 16.44 -8.21
N GLN A 73 -39.28 17.77 -8.33
CA GLN A 73 -40.48 18.45 -8.85
C GLN A 73 -40.83 17.97 -10.28
N GLY A 74 -39.82 17.65 -11.09
CA GLY A 74 -39.97 17.08 -12.43
C GLY A 74 -40.14 15.56 -12.51
N LYS A 75 -40.19 14.86 -11.35
CA LYS A 75 -40.14 13.38 -11.23
C LYS A 75 -38.94 12.74 -11.94
N ARG A 76 -37.77 13.39 -11.88
CA ARG A 76 -36.51 12.96 -12.51
C ARG A 76 -35.50 12.31 -11.55
N THR A 77 -35.87 12.10 -10.28
CA THR A 77 -35.06 11.40 -9.26
C THR A 77 -35.16 9.88 -9.33
N GLY A 78 -36.16 9.32 -10.02
CA GLY A 78 -36.43 7.89 -10.13
C GLY A 78 -37.93 7.59 -9.97
N SER A 79 -38.35 6.36 -10.27
CA SER A 79 -39.75 5.92 -10.08
C SER A 79 -40.00 5.15 -8.78
N ASN A 80 -38.93 4.80 -8.05
CA ASN A 80 -38.96 4.01 -6.82
C ASN A 80 -37.62 4.13 -6.07
N ALA A 81 -37.61 3.78 -4.79
CA ALA A 81 -36.44 3.92 -3.91
C ALA A 81 -35.15 3.27 -4.47
N LYS A 82 -35.23 2.15 -5.20
CA LYS A 82 -34.05 1.53 -5.84
C LYS A 82 -33.47 2.41 -6.94
N GLN A 83 -34.32 3.02 -7.78
CA GLN A 83 -33.88 3.98 -8.80
C GLN A 83 -33.38 5.28 -8.17
N GLU A 84 -34.00 5.76 -7.09
CA GLU A 84 -33.54 6.95 -6.36
C GLU A 84 -32.16 6.74 -5.73
N SER A 85 -31.90 5.56 -5.15
CA SER A 85 -30.55 5.17 -4.69
C SER A 85 -29.55 5.10 -5.85
N GLN A 86 -29.97 4.64 -7.03
CA GLN A 86 -29.11 4.63 -8.22
C GLN A 86 -28.84 6.04 -8.76
N VAL A 87 -29.76 6.99 -8.64
CA VAL A 87 -29.50 8.40 -8.98
C VAL A 87 -28.50 9.01 -8.00
N TRP A 88 -28.59 8.71 -6.70
CA TRP A 88 -27.57 9.12 -5.72
C TRP A 88 -26.19 8.50 -6.00
N GLN A 89 -26.13 7.23 -6.41
CA GLN A 89 -24.89 6.59 -6.85
C GLN A 89 -24.22 7.37 -8.00
N TRP A 90 -24.99 7.78 -9.02
CA TRP A 90 -24.46 8.52 -10.17
C TRP A 90 -24.14 9.99 -9.89
N LEU A 91 -24.86 10.64 -8.97
CA LEU A 91 -24.48 11.96 -8.44
C LEU A 91 -23.11 11.88 -7.73
N SER A 92 -22.92 10.87 -6.87
CA SER A 92 -21.64 10.63 -6.21
C SER A 92 -20.51 10.34 -7.21
N PHE A 93 -20.76 9.52 -8.24
CA PHE A 93 -19.81 9.28 -9.33
C PHE A 93 -19.45 10.56 -10.11
N ALA A 94 -20.44 11.40 -10.40
CA ALA A 94 -20.22 12.67 -11.10
C ALA A 94 -19.36 13.64 -10.28
N ASP A 95 -19.66 13.83 -8.99
CA ASP A 95 -18.93 14.75 -8.11
C ASP A 95 -17.54 14.23 -7.71
N ASN A 96 -17.40 12.93 -7.38
CA ASN A 96 -16.19 12.37 -6.77
C ASN A 96 -15.23 11.68 -7.74
N GLU A 97 -15.71 11.07 -8.84
CA GLU A 97 -14.87 10.36 -9.80
C GLU A 97 -14.67 11.15 -11.10
N LEU A 98 -15.76 11.56 -11.76
CA LEU A 98 -15.69 12.13 -13.10
C LEU A 98 -15.32 13.63 -13.13
N THR A 99 -15.87 14.43 -12.22
CA THR A 99 -15.56 15.87 -12.16
C THR A 99 -14.08 16.16 -11.92
N PRO A 100 -13.39 15.55 -10.93
CA PRO A 100 -12.00 15.89 -10.63
C PRO A 100 -11.05 15.60 -11.81
N VAL A 101 -11.19 14.45 -12.46
CA VAL A 101 -10.37 14.09 -13.63
C VAL A 101 -10.68 14.96 -14.85
N SER A 102 -11.94 15.34 -15.05
CA SER A 102 -12.37 16.23 -16.13
C SER A 102 -11.79 17.64 -15.97
N CYS A 103 -11.81 18.19 -14.75
CA CYS A 103 -11.17 19.47 -14.43
C CYS A 103 -9.64 19.39 -14.62
N ALA A 104 -8.99 18.34 -14.12
CA ALA A 104 -7.53 18.17 -14.22
C ALA A 104 -7.00 18.11 -15.66
N VAL A 105 -7.78 17.56 -16.61
CA VAL A 105 -7.43 17.55 -18.04
C VAL A 105 -7.73 18.88 -18.73
N VAL A 106 -8.90 19.49 -18.46
CA VAL A 106 -9.40 20.61 -19.26
C VAL A 106 -8.98 21.98 -18.74
N PHE A 107 -8.83 22.18 -17.43
CA PHE A 107 -8.43 23.49 -16.89
C PHE A 107 -7.03 23.95 -17.35
N PRO A 108 -6.02 23.08 -17.53
CA PRO A 108 -4.78 23.44 -18.22
C PRO A 108 -4.95 23.80 -19.70
N LEU A 109 -5.92 23.20 -20.41
CA LEU A 109 -6.22 23.53 -21.81
C LEU A 109 -6.92 24.89 -21.95
N LEU A 110 -7.72 25.29 -20.95
CA LEU A 110 -8.37 26.59 -20.88
C LEU A 110 -7.47 27.70 -20.27
N GLY A 111 -6.23 27.39 -19.89
CA GLY A 111 -5.30 28.34 -19.27
C GLY A 111 -5.62 28.70 -17.80
N VAL A 112 -6.58 28.00 -17.19
CA VAL A 112 -7.01 28.21 -15.78
C VAL A 112 -6.00 27.61 -14.79
N MET A 113 -5.17 26.66 -15.23
CA MET A 113 -4.12 26.02 -14.43
C MET A 113 -2.79 25.94 -15.21
N GLY A 114 -1.67 25.91 -14.49
CA GLY A 114 -0.34 25.75 -15.07
C GLY A 114 -0.17 24.41 -15.80
N VAL A 115 0.47 24.44 -16.97
CA VAL A 115 0.57 23.27 -17.87
C VAL A 115 1.83 22.44 -17.58
N ASP A 116 1.74 21.48 -16.65
CA ASP A 116 2.65 20.34 -16.64
C ASP A 116 2.17 19.26 -17.61
N LYS A 117 3.07 18.83 -18.50
CA LYS A 117 2.83 17.80 -19.51
C LYS A 117 2.81 16.39 -18.93
N LYS A 118 3.54 16.11 -17.83
CA LYS A 118 3.52 14.79 -17.16
C LYS A 118 2.17 14.61 -16.47
N LEU A 119 1.74 15.58 -15.67
CA LEU A 119 0.42 15.62 -15.03
C LEU A 119 -0.74 15.61 -16.04
N GLN A 120 -0.65 16.34 -17.16
CA GLN A 120 -1.69 16.33 -18.19
C GLN A 120 -1.86 14.95 -18.83
N GLN A 121 -0.76 14.22 -19.06
CA GLN A 121 -0.81 12.86 -19.62
C GLN A 121 -1.39 11.84 -18.63
N SER A 122 -1.01 11.88 -17.35
CA SER A 122 -1.59 10.99 -16.33
C SER A 122 -3.06 11.30 -16.08
N SER A 123 -3.45 12.58 -15.98
CA SER A 123 -4.85 12.99 -15.83
C SER A 123 -5.70 12.55 -17.02
N HIS A 124 -5.17 12.63 -18.25
CA HIS A 124 -5.89 12.15 -19.43
C HIS A 124 -6.04 10.61 -19.43
N ALA A 125 -5.00 9.87 -19.05
CA ALA A 125 -5.09 8.41 -18.92
C ALA A 125 -6.14 8.00 -17.87
N GLU A 126 -6.20 8.70 -16.73
CA GLU A 126 -7.15 8.43 -15.65
C GLU A 126 -8.59 8.86 -16.01
N MET A 127 -8.76 10.00 -16.69
CA MET A 127 -10.05 10.39 -17.29
C MET A 127 -10.55 9.31 -18.26
N MET A 128 -9.69 8.78 -19.12
CA MET A 128 -10.04 7.65 -20.00
C MET A 128 -10.35 6.37 -19.21
N ARG A 129 -9.70 6.10 -18.07
CA ARG A 129 -10.02 4.95 -17.19
C ARG A 129 -11.45 5.06 -16.64
N VAL A 130 -11.79 6.20 -16.04
CA VAL A 130 -13.13 6.48 -15.48
C VAL A 130 -14.21 6.39 -16.57
N LEU A 131 -13.97 7.00 -17.74
CA LEU A 131 -14.91 6.95 -18.86
C LEU A 131 -15.08 5.53 -19.44
N ASN A 132 -14.07 4.65 -19.40
CA ASN A 132 -14.22 3.25 -19.82
C ASN A 132 -15.09 2.42 -18.86
N VAL A 133 -15.14 2.75 -17.57
CA VAL A 133 -16.09 2.12 -16.62
C VAL A 133 -17.52 2.56 -16.93
N LEU A 134 -17.70 3.84 -17.24
CA LEU A 134 -18.99 4.40 -17.68
C LEU A 134 -19.44 3.77 -19.01
N ASP A 135 -18.53 3.56 -19.98
CA ASP A 135 -18.84 2.97 -21.29
C ASP A 135 -19.44 1.57 -21.18
N LYS A 136 -18.77 0.68 -20.42
CA LYS A 136 -19.26 -0.68 -20.13
C LYS A 136 -20.59 -0.69 -19.37
N THR A 137 -20.84 0.32 -18.55
CA THR A 137 -22.11 0.43 -17.81
C THR A 137 -23.26 0.91 -18.70
N LEU A 138 -22.94 1.63 -19.78
CA LEU A 138 -23.88 2.12 -20.79
C LEU A 138 -24.05 1.17 -21.99
N GLU A 139 -23.20 0.16 -22.16
CA GLU A 139 -23.30 -0.84 -23.24
C GLU A 139 -24.72 -1.44 -23.37
N PRO A 140 -25.38 -1.92 -22.30
CA PRO A 140 -26.76 -2.42 -22.37
C PRO A 140 -27.84 -1.35 -22.06
N ARG A 141 -27.54 -0.04 -22.04
CA ARG A 141 -28.48 0.99 -21.54
C ARG A 141 -28.60 2.26 -22.37
N THR A 142 -29.83 2.73 -22.58
CA THR A 142 -30.09 4.05 -23.18
C THR A 142 -29.76 5.19 -22.22
N PHE A 143 -30.10 5.04 -20.93
CA PHE A 143 -29.89 6.02 -19.84
C PHE A 143 -29.27 5.32 -18.61
N LEU A 144 -28.72 6.09 -17.67
CA LEU A 144 -28.01 5.54 -16.51
C LEU A 144 -28.93 4.83 -15.50
N VAL A 145 -30.17 5.31 -15.34
CA VAL A 145 -31.16 4.78 -14.39
C VAL A 145 -32.53 4.65 -15.07
N GLY A 146 -32.96 3.41 -15.32
CA GLY A 146 -34.22 3.13 -15.99
C GLY A 146 -34.24 3.55 -17.46
N ASP A 147 -35.45 3.64 -18.03
CA ASP A 147 -35.66 3.72 -19.47
C ASP A 147 -35.88 5.16 -20.00
N SER A 148 -35.68 6.17 -19.14
CA SER A 148 -35.84 7.59 -19.49
C SER A 148 -34.83 8.46 -18.76
N LEU A 149 -34.56 9.66 -19.28
CA LEU A 149 -33.58 10.59 -18.71
C LEU A 149 -33.93 10.97 -17.25
N THR A 150 -32.94 10.81 -16.37
CA THR A 150 -32.98 11.12 -14.93
C THR A 150 -31.92 12.16 -14.55
N LEU A 151 -31.92 12.59 -13.28
CA LEU A 151 -30.85 13.43 -12.72
C LEU A 151 -29.47 12.76 -12.76
N ALA A 152 -29.38 11.43 -12.77
CA ALA A 152 -28.11 10.72 -12.99
C ALA A 152 -27.49 11.12 -14.34
N ASP A 153 -28.31 11.11 -15.38
CA ASP A 153 -27.89 11.48 -16.73
C ASP A 153 -27.49 12.96 -16.81
N ILE A 154 -28.24 13.85 -16.15
CA ILE A 154 -27.94 15.29 -16.09
C ILE A 154 -26.58 15.53 -15.39
N ALA A 155 -26.34 14.88 -14.25
CA ALA A 155 -25.11 15.05 -13.49
C ALA A 155 -23.87 14.54 -14.25
N VAL A 156 -23.91 13.29 -14.70
CA VAL A 156 -22.75 12.70 -15.39
C VAL A 156 -22.51 13.37 -16.75
N ALA A 157 -23.55 13.78 -17.48
CA ALA A 157 -23.37 14.45 -18.77
C ALA A 157 -22.83 15.88 -18.62
N THR A 158 -23.24 16.63 -17.58
CA THR A 158 -22.67 17.97 -17.34
C THR A 158 -21.24 17.91 -16.80
N ALA A 159 -20.87 16.89 -16.03
CA ALA A 159 -19.46 16.61 -15.69
C ALA A 159 -18.62 16.24 -16.94
N ALA A 160 -19.15 15.42 -17.84
CA ALA A 160 -18.49 15.02 -19.09
C ALA A 160 -18.39 16.13 -20.15
N LEU A 161 -19.17 17.21 -20.03
CA LEU A 161 -19.31 18.26 -21.06
C LEU A 161 -17.97 18.90 -21.46
N LEU A 162 -17.12 19.22 -20.48
CA LEU A 162 -15.84 19.88 -20.73
C LEU A 162 -14.84 18.94 -21.46
N PRO A 163 -14.66 17.66 -21.05
CA PRO A 163 -13.96 16.67 -21.85
C PRO A 163 -14.44 16.57 -23.30
N PHE A 164 -15.76 16.48 -23.55
CA PHE A 164 -16.29 16.38 -24.90
C PHE A 164 -16.06 17.63 -25.76
N LYS A 165 -16.09 18.83 -25.17
CA LYS A 165 -15.80 20.10 -25.86
C LYS A 165 -14.30 20.33 -26.13
N TYR A 166 -13.41 19.89 -25.25
CA TYR A 166 -12.01 20.36 -25.25
C TYR A 166 -10.89 19.30 -25.25
N ALA A 167 -11.17 18.03 -24.91
CA ALA A 167 -10.13 17.01 -24.73
C ALA A 167 -10.34 15.69 -25.51
N LEU A 168 -11.59 15.22 -25.64
CA LEU A 168 -11.90 13.93 -26.26
C LEU A 168 -11.91 14.05 -27.80
N GLU A 169 -10.76 13.80 -28.43
CA GLU A 169 -10.60 13.76 -29.89
C GLU A 169 -11.47 12.66 -30.55
N PRO A 170 -11.70 12.69 -31.87
CA PRO A 170 -12.50 11.67 -32.57
C PRO A 170 -12.02 10.22 -32.33
N SER A 171 -10.73 10.02 -32.06
CA SER A 171 -10.13 8.74 -31.65
C SER A 171 -10.63 8.28 -30.27
N ASN A 172 -10.65 9.17 -29.28
CA ASN A 172 -11.18 8.90 -27.93
C ASN A 172 -12.69 8.63 -27.97
N ARG A 173 -13.44 9.42 -28.73
CA ARG A 173 -14.90 9.24 -28.90
C ARG A 173 -15.24 7.91 -29.58
N LYS A 174 -14.40 7.45 -30.53
CA LYS A 174 -14.55 6.11 -31.14
C LYS A 174 -14.24 4.96 -30.16
N ALA A 175 -13.26 5.14 -29.26
CA ALA A 175 -12.98 4.16 -28.21
C ALA A 175 -14.11 4.10 -27.17
N LEU A 176 -14.68 5.26 -26.81
CA LEU A 176 -15.79 5.41 -25.88
C LEU A 176 -17.13 5.45 -26.63
N THR A 177 -17.45 4.38 -27.36
CA THR A 177 -18.63 4.32 -28.23
C THR A 177 -19.95 4.48 -27.47
N ASN A 178 -20.10 3.84 -26.31
CA ASN A 178 -21.35 3.89 -25.54
C ASN A 178 -21.52 5.19 -24.77
N VAL A 179 -20.44 5.73 -24.18
CA VAL A 179 -20.48 7.08 -23.58
C VAL A 179 -20.77 8.12 -24.65
N THR A 180 -20.14 8.05 -25.84
CA THR A 180 -20.39 9.02 -26.91
C THR A 180 -21.83 8.96 -27.39
N ARG A 181 -22.39 7.75 -27.59
CA ARG A 181 -23.82 7.55 -27.92
C ARG A 181 -24.74 8.17 -26.86
N TRP A 182 -24.56 7.82 -25.58
CA TRP A 182 -25.40 8.28 -24.48
C TRP A 182 -25.26 9.79 -24.23
N PHE A 183 -24.04 10.33 -24.27
CA PHE A 183 -23.77 11.76 -24.11
C PHE A 183 -24.47 12.56 -25.21
N LEU A 184 -24.34 12.13 -26.48
CA LEU A 184 -25.08 12.73 -27.59
C LEU A 184 -26.60 12.54 -27.46
N THR A 185 -27.06 11.44 -26.85
CA THR A 185 -28.49 11.23 -26.56
C THR A 185 -29.01 12.19 -25.50
N CYS A 186 -28.18 12.59 -24.52
CA CYS A 186 -28.55 13.53 -23.46
C CYS A 186 -28.45 15.00 -23.92
N VAL A 187 -27.32 15.43 -24.47
CA VAL A 187 -27.09 16.85 -24.82
C VAL A 187 -27.96 17.36 -25.97
N ASN A 188 -28.48 16.47 -26.82
CA ASN A 188 -29.45 16.82 -27.87
C ASN A 188 -30.91 16.84 -27.38
N GLN A 189 -31.20 16.54 -26.11
CA GLN A 189 -32.55 16.73 -25.57
C GLN A 189 -32.91 18.22 -25.55
N PRO A 190 -34.17 18.62 -25.81
CA PRO A 190 -34.57 20.03 -25.88
C PRO A 190 -34.18 20.85 -24.65
N GLN A 191 -34.22 20.24 -23.46
CA GLN A 191 -33.84 20.85 -22.18
C GLN A 191 -32.34 21.16 -22.09
N PHE A 192 -31.49 20.26 -22.61
CA PHE A 192 -30.04 20.48 -22.68
C PHE A 192 -29.71 21.53 -23.74
N VAL A 193 -30.27 21.42 -24.95
CA VAL A 193 -30.03 22.39 -26.04
C VAL A 193 -30.45 23.81 -25.65
N LYS A 194 -31.51 23.96 -24.85
CA LYS A 194 -31.97 25.26 -24.33
C LYS A 194 -31.02 25.91 -23.30
N VAL A 195 -30.16 25.13 -22.64
CA VAL A 195 -29.22 25.61 -21.61
C VAL A 195 -27.77 25.66 -22.13
N LEU A 196 -27.36 24.66 -22.91
CA LEU A 196 -25.99 24.50 -23.43
C LEU A 196 -25.80 25.11 -24.83
N GLY A 197 -26.89 25.39 -25.55
CA GLY A 197 -26.86 25.65 -26.99
C GLY A 197 -26.52 24.40 -27.80
N GLN A 198 -26.16 24.62 -29.07
CA GLN A 198 -25.57 23.57 -29.91
C GLN A 198 -24.08 23.41 -29.55
N ILE A 199 -23.71 22.22 -29.04
CA ILE A 199 -22.33 21.97 -28.61
C ILE A 199 -21.44 21.59 -29.81
N SER A 200 -20.21 22.11 -29.80
CA SER A 200 -19.14 21.65 -30.71
C SER A 200 -18.24 20.67 -29.95
N LEU A 201 -17.83 19.58 -30.62
CA LEU A 201 -16.98 18.55 -30.03
C LEU A 201 -15.49 18.82 -30.34
N CYS A 202 -14.61 18.31 -29.48
CA CYS A 202 -13.16 18.46 -29.61
C CYS A 202 -12.61 17.74 -30.87
N GLU A 203 -12.37 18.44 -31.97
CA GLU A 203 -11.71 17.85 -33.14
C GLU A 203 -10.20 17.65 -32.95
N LYS A 204 -9.58 18.42 -32.05
CA LYS A 204 -8.19 18.25 -31.64
C LYS A 204 -7.92 18.88 -30.27
N MET A 205 -7.23 18.16 -29.39
CA MET A 205 -6.84 18.67 -28.08
C MET A 205 -5.68 19.67 -28.21
N VAL A 206 -6.00 20.95 -28.12
CA VAL A 206 -5.03 22.07 -28.15
C VAL A 206 -5.38 23.11 -27.08
N PRO A 207 -4.38 23.84 -26.54
CA PRO A 207 -4.66 24.96 -25.63
C PRO A 207 -5.54 26.01 -26.32
N VAL A 208 -6.60 26.43 -25.63
CA VAL A 208 -7.56 27.43 -26.11
C VAL A 208 -7.02 28.82 -25.78
N THR A 209 -6.68 29.60 -26.80
CA THR A 209 -6.41 31.03 -26.60
C THR A 209 -7.73 31.78 -26.39
N PRO A 210 -7.93 32.48 -25.27
CA PRO A 210 -9.18 33.19 -25.02
C PRO A 210 -9.36 34.35 -26.00
N LYS A 211 -10.56 34.44 -26.58
CA LYS A 211 -11.05 35.67 -27.23
C LYS A 211 -11.88 36.47 -26.20
N PRO A 212 -11.89 37.82 -26.28
CA PRO A 212 -12.78 38.63 -25.45
C PRO A 212 -14.25 38.26 -25.66
N SER A 213 -15.03 38.28 -24.57
CA SER A 213 -16.48 38.06 -24.61
C SER A 213 -17.21 39.23 -25.26
N VAL A 214 -18.19 38.93 -26.12
CA VAL A 214 -19.10 39.91 -26.72
C VAL A 214 -20.50 39.71 -26.11
N ALA A 215 -21.15 40.81 -25.75
CA ALA A 215 -22.49 40.79 -25.14
C ALA A 215 -23.61 40.45 -26.15
N ILE A 216 -24.74 39.97 -25.64
CA ILE A 216 -25.89 39.51 -26.45
C ILE A 216 -26.92 40.63 -26.59
N VAL A 217 -27.28 40.98 -27.83
CA VAL A 217 -28.40 41.87 -28.22
C VAL A 217 -29.04 41.26 -29.49
N PRO A 218 -30.38 41.27 -29.67
CA PRO A 218 -31.07 40.35 -30.59
C PRO A 218 -31.10 40.75 -32.09
N ALA A 219 -31.66 39.85 -32.92
CA ALA A 219 -31.40 39.73 -34.36
C ALA A 219 -32.40 40.44 -35.30
N ALA A 220 -31.97 40.67 -36.56
CA ALA A 220 -32.84 40.93 -37.72
C ALA A 220 -32.18 40.58 -39.08
N ASN A 221 -32.95 39.86 -39.92
CA ASN A 221 -32.97 39.82 -41.41
C ASN A 221 -31.72 39.46 -42.25
N ALA A 222 -31.96 39.02 -43.49
CA ALA A 222 -31.05 38.21 -44.31
C ALA A 222 -30.77 38.75 -45.73
N ASN A 223 -29.62 38.34 -46.31
CA ASN A 223 -29.35 38.02 -47.74
C ASN A 223 -29.52 39.11 -48.84
N PRO A 224 -29.08 38.89 -50.12
CA PRO A 224 -27.79 38.33 -50.59
C PRO A 224 -27.22 38.98 -51.91
N THR A 225 -25.95 38.71 -52.27
CA THR A 225 -25.35 38.69 -53.65
C THR A 225 -23.91 38.09 -53.55
N ALA A 226 -23.35 37.27 -54.46
CA ALA A 226 -23.12 37.31 -55.93
C ALA A 226 -22.03 38.32 -56.37
N ASP A 227 -21.10 38.10 -57.33
CA ASP A 227 -20.62 36.94 -58.14
C ASP A 227 -19.37 37.40 -58.97
N ALA A 228 -18.54 36.63 -59.72
CA ALA A 228 -18.17 35.19 -59.83
C ALA A 228 -16.98 35.02 -60.85
N ASN A 229 -16.45 33.78 -61.03
CA ASN A 229 -15.66 33.29 -62.21
C ASN A 229 -14.21 33.84 -62.45
N ALA A 230 -13.30 33.18 -63.21
CA ALA A 230 -13.09 31.76 -63.57
C ALA A 230 -11.71 31.52 -64.26
N ALA A 231 -11.21 30.26 -64.23
CA ALA A 231 -10.31 29.58 -65.21
C ALA A 231 -8.89 30.18 -65.53
N ASN A 232 -7.89 29.47 -66.08
CA ASN A 232 -7.62 28.03 -66.25
C ASN A 232 -6.09 27.78 -66.37
N GLY A 233 -5.57 26.57 -66.08
CA GLY A 233 -4.20 26.17 -66.47
C GLY A 233 -3.43 25.22 -65.54
N LYS A 234 -2.89 24.13 -66.10
CA LYS A 234 -1.96 23.13 -65.51
C LYS A 234 -1.10 22.53 -66.65
N PRO A 235 0.04 21.83 -66.42
CA PRO A 235 0.43 21.14 -65.18
C PRO A 235 1.88 21.29 -64.69
N LYS A 236 2.07 21.29 -63.37
CA LYS A 236 3.12 20.53 -62.65
C LYS A 236 2.52 19.93 -61.38
N THR A 237 3.02 18.78 -60.92
CA THR A 237 2.35 17.97 -59.90
C THR A 237 2.51 18.57 -58.50
N GLU A 238 1.39 18.86 -57.85
CA GLU A 238 1.30 19.66 -56.63
C GLU A 238 2.08 19.08 -55.44
N ALA A 239 2.17 17.74 -55.36
CA ALA A 239 2.89 17.03 -54.30
C ALA A 239 4.42 17.27 -54.32
N GLN A 240 5.04 17.45 -55.49
CA GLN A 240 6.48 17.71 -55.60
C GLN A 240 6.80 19.16 -55.24
N LEU A 241 6.05 20.12 -55.77
CA LEU A 241 6.21 21.54 -55.44
C LEU A 241 6.02 21.81 -53.93
N LYS A 242 5.02 21.16 -53.29
CA LYS A 242 4.81 21.23 -51.84
C LYS A 242 5.96 20.60 -51.03
N LYS A 243 6.65 19.57 -51.56
CA LYS A 243 7.82 18.95 -50.91
C LYS A 243 9.05 19.85 -50.96
N ASP A 244 9.34 20.44 -52.13
CA ASP A 244 10.53 21.27 -52.34
C ASP A 244 10.40 22.69 -51.76
N ALA A 245 9.17 23.19 -51.59
CA ALA A 245 8.92 24.38 -50.78
C ALA A 245 9.19 24.10 -49.29
N LYS A 246 8.62 23.02 -48.74
CA LYS A 246 8.71 22.66 -47.32
C LYS A 246 10.13 22.26 -46.88
N ASN A 247 10.96 21.78 -47.81
CA ASN A 247 12.39 21.55 -47.58
C ASN A 247 13.21 22.85 -47.55
N ARG A 248 12.96 23.79 -48.47
CA ARG A 248 13.62 25.11 -48.45
C ARG A 248 13.25 25.92 -47.22
N GLU A 249 11.96 25.97 -46.86
CA GLU A 249 11.48 26.66 -45.67
C GLU A 249 12.12 26.11 -44.37
N LYS A 250 12.34 24.79 -44.30
CA LYS A 250 13.10 24.16 -43.20
C LYS A 250 14.57 24.55 -43.20
N LEU A 251 15.22 24.58 -44.36
CA LEU A 251 16.65 24.92 -44.47
C LEU A 251 16.90 26.38 -44.08
N GLU A 252 16.07 27.30 -44.55
CA GLU A 252 16.11 28.72 -44.14
C GLU A 252 15.86 28.89 -42.64
N LYS A 253 14.86 28.21 -42.07
CA LYS A 253 14.60 28.26 -40.63
C LYS A 253 15.75 27.67 -39.79
N PHE A 254 16.51 26.72 -40.34
CA PHE A 254 17.71 26.19 -39.71
C PHE A 254 18.90 27.16 -39.81
N GLN A 255 19.14 27.77 -40.97
CA GLN A 255 20.18 28.78 -41.16
C GLN A 255 19.94 30.04 -40.32
N LYS A 256 18.74 30.62 -40.35
CA LYS A 256 18.34 31.77 -39.52
C LYS A 256 18.48 31.49 -38.02
N LYS A 257 18.30 30.23 -37.58
CA LYS A 257 18.53 29.83 -36.18
C LYS A 257 20.03 29.78 -35.83
N LYS A 258 20.88 29.23 -36.70
CA LYS A 258 22.35 29.29 -36.53
C LYS A 258 22.87 30.73 -36.47
N GLU A 259 22.44 31.58 -37.39
CA GLU A 259 22.83 33.00 -37.42
C GLU A 259 22.42 33.75 -36.15
N MET A 260 21.24 33.47 -35.58
CA MET A 260 20.83 34.01 -34.28
C MET A 260 21.68 33.48 -33.11
N GLU A 261 22.09 32.21 -33.13
CA GLU A 261 22.95 31.63 -32.08
C GLU A 261 24.40 32.12 -32.18
N GLU A 262 24.90 32.45 -33.38
CA GLU A 262 26.22 33.04 -33.58
C GLU A 262 26.25 34.55 -33.25
N LYS A 263 25.23 35.32 -33.62
CA LYS A 263 25.09 36.73 -33.15
C LYS A 263 25.03 36.81 -31.63
N LYS A 264 24.22 35.97 -30.97
CA LYS A 264 24.17 35.88 -29.49
C LYS A 264 25.47 35.40 -28.83
N LYS A 265 26.42 34.84 -29.57
CA LYS A 265 27.78 34.52 -29.09
C LYS A 265 28.76 35.68 -29.30
N GLN A 266 28.60 36.49 -30.34
CA GLN A 266 29.44 37.67 -30.59
C GLN A 266 29.04 38.87 -29.70
N GLU A 267 27.74 39.10 -29.50
CA GLU A 267 27.20 40.17 -28.65
C GLU A 267 27.66 40.07 -27.18
N LYS A 268 28.10 38.88 -26.73
CA LYS A 268 28.63 38.66 -25.37
C LYS A 268 30.11 39.00 -25.17
N LYS A 269 30.82 39.53 -26.18
CA LYS A 269 32.28 39.77 -26.09
C LYS A 269 32.74 41.23 -26.06
N VAL A 270 31.86 42.24 -26.18
CA VAL A 270 32.28 43.65 -26.21
C VAL A 270 31.39 44.54 -25.34
N ALA A 271 31.76 44.72 -24.06
CA ALA A 271 31.30 45.81 -23.20
C ALA A 271 32.32 46.03 -22.05
N PRO A 272 32.70 47.29 -21.72
CA PRO A 272 33.68 47.58 -20.67
C PRO A 272 33.08 47.52 -19.25
N PRO A 273 33.90 47.33 -18.20
CA PRO A 273 33.42 47.22 -16.82
C PRO A 273 32.91 48.56 -16.26
N LYS A 274 31.79 48.50 -15.53
CA LYS A 274 31.38 49.51 -14.55
C LYS A 274 31.01 48.84 -13.24
N GLU A 275 31.08 49.60 -12.15
CA GLU A 275 31.28 49.08 -10.80
C GLU A 275 30.09 48.30 -10.23
N LYS A 276 30.40 47.28 -9.42
CA LYS A 276 29.41 46.54 -8.65
C LYS A 276 28.93 47.37 -7.45
N LYS A 277 27.75 47.99 -7.54
CA LYS A 277 26.89 48.03 -6.35
C LYS A 277 26.39 46.61 -6.09
N ALA A 278 26.58 46.11 -4.86
CA ALA A 278 26.13 44.78 -4.49
C ALA A 278 24.61 44.69 -4.65
N LYS A 279 24.13 43.68 -5.39
CA LYS A 279 22.78 43.18 -5.16
C LYS A 279 22.79 42.51 -3.78
N PRO A 280 21.74 42.64 -2.95
CA PRO A 280 21.59 41.75 -1.82
C PRO A 280 21.54 40.32 -2.36
N GLU A 281 22.31 39.44 -1.74
CA GLU A 281 22.21 38.02 -2.03
C GLU A 281 20.78 37.57 -1.70
N LYS A 282 20.22 36.67 -2.50
CA LYS A 282 19.24 35.75 -1.92
C LYS A 282 20.02 34.98 -0.87
N LYS A 283 19.84 35.31 0.42
CA LYS A 283 20.23 34.41 1.50
C LYS A 283 19.62 33.06 1.16
N ASP A 284 20.45 32.06 0.98
CA ASP A 284 20.00 30.69 1.14
C ASP A 284 19.46 30.60 2.58
N LEU A 285 18.25 30.09 2.75
CA LEU A 285 17.69 29.84 4.08
C LEU A 285 18.36 28.57 4.60
N GLY A 286 19.62 28.73 5.03
CA GLY A 286 20.46 27.67 5.54
C GLY A 286 19.75 26.89 6.64
N VAL A 287 20.05 25.59 6.70
CA VAL A 287 19.47 24.66 7.67
C VAL A 287 19.67 25.23 9.08
N ILE A 288 18.57 25.66 9.71
CA ILE A 288 18.61 26.25 11.04
C ILE A 288 18.80 25.13 12.06
N SER A 289 20.01 25.02 12.61
CA SER A 289 20.38 24.11 13.67
C SER A 289 19.97 24.65 15.05
N TYR A 290 19.95 23.76 16.05
CA TYR A 290 19.78 24.12 17.45
C TYR A 290 21.15 24.17 18.12
N ASP A 291 21.73 25.36 18.20
CA ASP A 291 23.13 25.55 18.63
C ASP A 291 23.29 25.83 20.14
N ALA A 292 22.17 25.86 20.89
CA ALA A 292 22.18 26.10 22.33
C ALA A 292 22.69 24.88 23.12
N PRO A 293 23.41 25.06 24.24
CA PRO A 293 24.15 24.00 24.94
C PRO A 293 23.27 23.08 25.81
N THR A 294 22.14 22.59 25.30
CA THR A 294 21.36 21.53 25.96
C THR A 294 22.12 20.22 25.88
N LEU A 295 22.55 19.68 27.03
CA LEU A 295 23.20 18.37 27.11
C LEU A 295 22.23 17.24 26.70
N PRO A 296 22.71 16.15 26.07
CA PRO A 296 21.87 15.00 25.72
C PRO A 296 21.11 14.45 26.93
N GLY A 297 19.78 14.43 26.84
CA GLY A 297 18.90 13.99 27.92
C GLY A 297 18.39 15.11 28.84
N GLU A 298 18.88 16.34 28.72
CA GLU A 298 18.27 17.48 29.41
C GLU A 298 17.10 18.07 28.64
N LYS A 299 16.17 18.72 29.35
CA LYS A 299 15.03 19.39 28.72
C LYS A 299 15.56 20.50 27.83
N LYS A 300 15.14 20.50 26.56
CA LYS A 300 15.45 21.54 25.58
C LYS A 300 15.20 22.93 26.15
N ASP A 301 16.21 23.80 26.11
CA ASP A 301 16.01 25.22 26.37
C ASP A 301 15.14 25.84 25.25
N VAL A 302 14.11 26.55 25.69
CA VAL A 302 13.10 27.24 24.87
C VAL A 302 12.92 28.71 25.32
N LEU A 303 13.82 29.23 26.15
CA LEU A 303 13.89 30.65 26.52
C LEU A 303 14.53 31.50 25.41
N SER A 304 15.35 30.88 24.55
CA SER A 304 15.90 31.49 23.36
C SER A 304 14.79 31.84 22.34
N PRO A 305 14.80 33.02 21.69
CA PRO A 305 13.80 33.41 20.70
C PRO A 305 13.61 32.39 19.57
N LEU A 306 12.35 32.15 19.18
CA LEU A 306 12.02 31.21 18.11
C LEU A 306 12.58 31.68 16.75
N PRO A 307 13.32 30.82 16.02
CA PRO A 307 13.75 31.10 14.65
C PRO A 307 12.65 31.57 13.70
N ASP A 308 13.03 32.36 12.70
CA ASP A 308 12.06 33.03 11.84
C ASP A 308 11.22 32.08 10.99
N SER A 309 11.78 30.95 10.58
CA SER A 309 11.12 29.88 9.83
C SER A 309 11.24 28.53 10.54
N TYR A 310 10.32 27.61 10.24
CA TYR A 310 10.35 26.25 10.77
C TYR A 310 11.52 25.44 10.19
N SER A 311 12.32 24.87 11.10
CA SER A 311 13.33 23.85 10.81
C SER A 311 13.05 22.60 11.66
N PRO A 312 12.86 21.41 11.05
CA PRO A 312 12.77 20.15 11.78
C PRO A 312 13.99 19.92 12.68
N GLN A 313 15.20 20.22 12.19
CA GLN A 313 16.42 20.04 12.97
C GLN A 313 16.45 20.94 14.21
N TYR A 314 15.97 22.18 14.09
CA TYR A 314 15.80 23.03 15.26
C TYR A 314 14.73 22.47 16.20
N VAL A 315 13.55 22.09 15.68
CA VAL A 315 12.38 21.71 16.49
C VAL A 315 12.61 20.39 17.23
N GLU A 316 13.03 19.34 16.54
CA GLU A 316 13.18 17.96 17.06
C GLU A 316 14.39 17.77 17.98
N ALA A 317 15.33 18.72 18.01
CA ALA A 317 16.53 18.67 18.85
C ALA A 317 16.25 18.50 20.35
N ALA A 318 17.12 17.74 21.02
CA ALA A 318 17.11 17.39 22.45
C ALA A 318 15.87 16.62 22.99
N TRP A 319 14.69 16.77 22.40
CA TRP A 319 13.44 16.19 22.92
C TRP A 319 13.50 14.69 23.14
N TYR A 320 13.99 13.93 22.16
CA TYR A 320 13.92 12.46 22.23
C TYR A 320 14.75 11.87 23.37
N SER A 321 16.00 12.33 23.53
CA SER A 321 16.87 11.86 24.61
C SER A 321 16.37 12.32 25.98
N TRP A 322 15.71 13.48 26.07
CA TRP A 322 15.01 13.89 27.30
C TRP A 322 13.83 12.98 27.62
N TRP A 323 12.92 12.72 26.67
CA TRP A 323 11.78 11.81 26.88
C TRP A 323 12.22 10.41 27.32
N GLU A 324 13.31 9.89 26.74
CA GLU A 324 13.93 8.62 27.13
C GLU A 324 14.51 8.68 28.55
N LYS A 325 15.30 9.72 28.89
CA LYS A 325 15.88 9.91 30.24
C LYS A 325 14.81 10.06 31.33
N GLN A 326 13.69 10.73 31.04
CA GLN A 326 12.56 10.88 31.97
C GLN A 326 11.69 9.62 32.09
N GLY A 327 11.92 8.59 31.26
CA GLY A 327 11.16 7.34 31.30
C GLY A 327 9.71 7.46 30.81
N TYR A 328 9.34 8.53 30.09
CA TYR A 328 7.95 8.80 29.66
C TYR A 328 7.31 7.72 28.79
N PHE A 329 8.11 6.78 28.27
CA PHE A 329 7.64 5.68 27.44
C PHE A 329 7.25 4.44 28.25
N LYS A 330 7.73 4.33 29.49
CA LYS A 330 7.64 3.15 30.35
C LYS A 330 6.25 3.01 30.99
N PRO A 331 5.65 1.82 31.08
CA PRO A 331 4.38 1.62 31.78
C PRO A 331 4.47 1.90 33.29
N GLU A 332 5.67 1.89 33.87
CA GLU A 332 5.98 2.30 35.24
C GLU A 332 5.78 3.81 35.49
N TYR A 333 5.80 4.65 34.46
CA TYR A 333 5.85 6.11 34.63
C TYR A 333 4.62 6.66 35.39
N GLY A 334 4.88 7.35 36.50
CA GLY A 334 3.84 7.89 37.39
C GLY A 334 3.13 6.85 38.26
N ARG A 335 3.58 5.58 38.29
CA ARG A 335 3.01 4.50 39.11
C ARG A 335 3.90 4.13 40.28
N LYS A 336 3.34 3.43 41.28
CA LYS A 336 4.11 2.72 42.31
C LYS A 336 4.45 1.28 41.91
N SER A 337 3.57 0.65 41.13
CA SER A 337 3.76 -0.70 40.58
C SER A 337 2.99 -0.87 39.26
N ILE A 338 3.49 -1.72 38.37
CA ILE A 338 2.77 -2.15 37.16
C ILE A 338 1.66 -3.16 37.47
N SER A 339 1.75 -3.89 38.60
CA SER A 339 0.70 -4.83 39.05
C SER A 339 -0.42 -4.16 39.86
N GLU A 340 -0.30 -2.86 40.16
CA GLU A 340 -1.38 -2.08 40.75
C GLU A 340 -2.50 -1.90 39.71
N PRO A 341 -3.76 -2.34 39.95
CA PRO A 341 -4.83 -2.24 38.96
C PRO A 341 -5.09 -0.79 38.53
N ASN A 342 -5.18 -0.55 37.21
CA ASN A 342 -5.52 0.77 36.68
C ASN A 342 -7.03 0.83 36.32
N PRO A 343 -7.84 1.69 36.95
CA PRO A 343 -9.26 1.84 36.60
C PRO A 343 -9.48 2.45 35.19
N ARG A 344 -8.44 3.01 34.55
CA ARG A 344 -8.47 3.39 33.13
C ARG A 344 -8.24 2.21 32.17
N GLY A 345 -7.71 1.09 32.66
CA GLY A 345 -7.35 -0.08 31.86
C GLY A 345 -5.87 -0.15 31.47
N VAL A 346 -5.56 -1.11 30.59
CA VAL A 346 -4.21 -1.44 30.10
C VAL A 346 -4.23 -1.48 28.57
N PHE A 347 -3.27 -0.80 27.95
CA PHE A 347 -2.97 -0.90 26.53
C PHE A 347 -1.61 -1.58 26.34
N MET A 348 -1.64 -2.83 25.88
CA MET A 348 -0.44 -3.53 25.40
C MET A 348 -0.50 -3.66 23.87
N MET A 349 0.64 -3.36 23.24
CA MET A 349 0.94 -3.70 21.86
C MET A 349 2.42 -4.09 21.74
N CYS A 350 2.74 -5.13 20.96
CA CYS A 350 4.12 -5.43 20.55
C CYS A 350 4.38 -4.90 19.14
N ILE A 351 5.57 -4.37 18.87
CA ILE A 351 5.96 -4.01 17.51
C ILE A 351 6.07 -5.27 16.63
N PRO A 352 5.66 -5.25 15.36
CA PRO A 352 6.09 -6.21 14.35
C PRO A 352 7.62 -6.17 14.27
N PRO A 353 8.33 -7.20 14.78
CA PRO A 353 9.77 -7.11 15.02
C PRO A 353 10.52 -6.99 13.69
N PRO A 354 11.22 -5.88 13.38
CA PRO A 354 11.80 -5.72 12.07
C PRO A 354 12.96 -6.70 11.83
N ASN A 355 12.96 -7.31 10.64
CA ASN A 355 13.98 -8.25 10.21
C ASN A 355 15.37 -7.57 10.14
N VAL A 356 16.40 -8.14 10.78
CA VAL A 356 17.80 -7.61 10.85
C VAL A 356 18.58 -7.65 9.51
N THR A 357 17.94 -7.25 8.43
CA THR A 357 18.38 -7.32 7.02
C THR A 357 18.88 -5.97 6.50
N GLY A 358 19.46 -5.14 7.37
CA GLY A 358 19.77 -3.73 7.10
C GLY A 358 18.57 -2.80 7.38
N SER A 359 18.57 -1.62 6.76
CA SER A 359 17.66 -0.50 7.09
C SER A 359 16.15 -0.79 7.05
N LEU A 360 15.40 0.02 7.80
CA LEU A 360 13.96 0.24 7.62
C LEU A 360 13.64 1.02 6.33
N HIS A 361 12.34 1.14 6.03
CA HIS A 361 11.80 1.86 4.86
C HIS A 361 10.44 2.48 5.16
N LEU A 362 9.91 3.34 4.28
CA LEU A 362 8.63 4.07 4.51
C LEU A 362 7.45 3.20 4.95
N GLY A 363 7.33 1.94 4.48
CA GLY A 363 6.35 0.98 5.03
C GLY A 363 6.46 0.76 6.55
N HIS A 364 7.66 0.58 7.10
CA HIS A 364 7.89 0.50 8.55
C HIS A 364 7.61 1.84 9.26
N ALA A 365 7.82 2.97 8.57
CA ALA A 365 7.50 4.28 9.10
C ALA A 365 5.98 4.51 9.22
N LEU A 366 5.16 3.90 8.33
CA LEU A 366 3.70 3.90 8.46
C LEU A 366 3.25 3.13 9.71
N THR A 367 3.70 1.87 9.83
CA THR A 367 3.52 1.03 11.03
C THR A 367 3.86 1.83 12.29
N ASN A 368 5.03 2.48 12.30
CA ASN A 368 5.49 3.28 13.43
C ASN A 368 4.63 4.53 13.70
N ALA A 369 4.18 5.23 12.66
CA ALA A 369 3.35 6.43 12.80
C ALA A 369 1.97 6.11 13.40
N ILE A 370 1.35 5.00 12.96
CA ILE A 370 0.09 4.49 13.50
C ILE A 370 0.29 4.01 14.94
N GLN A 371 1.26 3.12 15.17
CA GLN A 371 1.47 2.51 16.48
C GLN A 371 1.85 3.53 17.56
N ASP A 372 2.70 4.50 17.24
CA ASP A 372 3.08 5.54 18.20
C ASP A 372 1.95 6.53 18.50
N CYS A 373 1.11 6.89 17.51
CA CYS A 373 -0.02 7.80 17.80
C CYS A 373 -1.13 7.13 18.61
N LEU A 374 -1.43 5.84 18.36
CA LEU A 374 -2.28 5.04 19.24
C LEU A 374 -1.69 4.94 20.65
N THR A 375 -0.43 4.53 20.77
CA THR A 375 0.28 4.40 22.06
C THR A 375 0.25 5.71 22.85
N ARG A 376 0.53 6.85 22.21
CA ARG A 376 0.46 8.17 22.86
C ARG A 376 -0.98 8.55 23.26
N TRP A 377 -1.98 8.26 22.43
CA TRP A 377 -3.39 8.53 22.77
C TRP A 377 -3.88 7.70 23.97
N HIS A 378 -3.57 6.41 24.04
CA HIS A 378 -3.87 5.56 25.21
C HIS A 378 -3.13 6.05 26.47
N ARG A 379 -1.84 6.41 26.35
CA ARG A 379 -1.05 6.97 27.47
C ARG A 379 -1.62 8.30 27.96
N MET A 380 -2.05 9.19 27.06
CA MET A 380 -2.71 10.46 27.39
C MET A 380 -4.13 10.29 27.98
N ARG A 381 -4.80 9.15 27.74
CA ARG A 381 -6.06 8.78 28.41
C ARG A 381 -5.87 8.18 29.81
N GLY A 382 -4.61 8.05 30.28
CA GLY A 382 -4.26 7.56 31.62
C GLY A 382 -4.23 6.05 31.77
N GLU A 383 -4.25 5.30 30.65
CA GLU A 383 -4.15 3.84 30.67
C GLU A 383 -2.70 3.38 30.95
N THR A 384 -2.54 2.20 31.54
CA THR A 384 -1.21 1.58 31.68
C THR A 384 -0.75 1.14 30.30
N THR A 385 0.14 1.90 29.68
CA THR A 385 0.46 1.78 28.25
C THR A 385 1.87 1.22 28.05
N LEU A 386 1.96 0.03 27.47
CA LEU A 386 3.21 -0.59 27.02
C LEU A 386 3.18 -0.79 25.50
N TRP A 387 4.17 -0.23 24.81
CA TRP A 387 4.51 -0.57 23.44
C TRP A 387 5.91 -1.19 23.41
N ASN A 388 5.97 -2.52 23.21
CA ASN A 388 7.19 -3.29 23.41
C ASN A 388 8.04 -3.35 22.12
N PRO A 389 9.31 -2.87 22.13
CA PRO A 389 10.22 -2.99 20.99
C PRO A 389 10.81 -4.40 20.84
N GLY A 390 11.27 -4.69 19.62
CA GLY A 390 12.13 -5.84 19.34
C GLY A 390 12.47 -5.97 17.85
N CYS A 391 13.35 -6.91 17.53
CA CYS A 391 13.83 -7.22 16.17
C CYS A 391 13.84 -8.74 15.91
N ASP A 392 13.62 -9.13 14.65
CA ASP A 392 13.61 -10.55 14.25
C ASP A 392 14.92 -10.95 13.56
N HIS A 393 15.47 -12.09 13.97
CA HIS A 393 16.63 -12.74 13.35
C HIS A 393 16.44 -13.07 11.87
N ALA A 394 15.20 -13.23 11.42
CA ALA A 394 14.75 -13.41 10.03
C ALA A 394 15.36 -14.60 9.25
N GLY A 395 15.98 -15.57 9.93
CA GLY A 395 16.48 -16.84 9.36
C GLY A 395 17.14 -16.70 7.98
N ILE A 396 16.51 -17.30 6.97
CA ILE A 396 16.90 -17.27 5.54
C ILE A 396 17.19 -15.86 5.03
N ALA A 397 16.42 -14.85 5.42
CA ALA A 397 16.55 -13.50 4.89
C ALA A 397 17.84 -12.81 5.37
N THR A 398 18.27 -13.11 6.60
CA THR A 398 19.56 -12.62 7.13
C THR A 398 20.71 -13.45 6.59
N GLN A 399 20.59 -14.79 6.57
CA GLN A 399 21.61 -15.69 6.03
C GLN A 399 21.96 -15.34 4.57
N VAL A 400 20.97 -15.19 3.67
CA VAL A 400 21.20 -14.84 2.25
C VAL A 400 21.82 -13.45 2.08
N VAL A 401 21.55 -12.50 2.98
CA VAL A 401 22.15 -11.16 2.94
C VAL A 401 23.63 -11.22 3.33
N VAL A 402 24.00 -12.05 4.32
CA VAL A 402 25.39 -12.26 4.75
C VAL A 402 26.17 -13.10 3.73
N GLU A 403 25.59 -14.16 3.16
CA GLU A 403 26.20 -14.93 2.07
C GLU A 403 26.52 -14.04 0.85
N LYS A 404 25.57 -13.17 0.42
CA LYS A 404 25.79 -12.23 -0.69
C LYS A 404 26.85 -11.16 -0.36
N ARG A 405 27.02 -10.79 0.90
CA ARG A 405 28.11 -9.91 1.37
C ARG A 405 29.46 -10.63 1.27
N LEU A 406 29.58 -11.82 1.87
CA LEU A 406 30.82 -12.62 1.89
C LEU A 406 31.31 -12.98 0.48
N MET A 407 30.39 -13.33 -0.42
CA MET A 407 30.71 -13.63 -1.82
C MET A 407 31.24 -12.39 -2.57
N ARG A 408 30.76 -11.17 -2.26
CA ARG A 408 31.27 -9.92 -2.85
C ARG A 408 32.60 -9.48 -2.24
N GLU A 409 32.68 -9.47 -0.91
CA GLU A 409 33.83 -8.93 -0.17
C GLU A 409 35.06 -9.86 -0.18
N ARG A 410 34.84 -11.18 -0.22
CA ARG A 410 35.89 -12.20 -0.02
C ARG A 410 35.89 -13.32 -1.08
N GLY A 411 34.87 -13.41 -1.94
CA GLY A 411 34.72 -14.51 -2.91
C GLY A 411 34.41 -15.87 -2.28
N MET A 412 33.92 -15.89 -1.03
CA MET A 412 33.69 -17.11 -0.23
C MET A 412 32.19 -17.38 -0.02
N SER A 413 31.81 -18.65 -0.02
CA SER A 413 30.48 -19.13 0.38
C SER A 413 30.41 -19.46 1.88
N ARG A 414 29.22 -19.81 2.39
CA ARG A 414 29.09 -20.36 3.75
C ARG A 414 29.92 -21.65 3.94
N HIS A 415 30.00 -22.49 2.90
CA HIS A 415 30.64 -23.80 2.98
C HIS A 415 32.17 -23.71 3.09
N ASP A 416 32.79 -22.66 2.54
CA ASP A 416 34.24 -22.43 2.62
C ASP A 416 34.68 -21.95 4.03
N LEU A 417 33.77 -21.36 4.80
CA LEU A 417 34.00 -20.89 6.18
C LEU A 417 33.64 -21.93 7.25
N GLY A 418 32.67 -22.81 6.96
CA GLY A 418 32.08 -23.73 7.93
C GLY A 418 31.05 -23.05 8.85
N ARG A 419 30.28 -23.88 9.57
CA ARG A 419 29.06 -23.47 10.29
C ARG A 419 29.32 -22.39 11.34
N ASP A 420 30.32 -22.58 12.20
CA ASP A 420 30.54 -21.69 13.34
C ASP A 420 31.09 -20.32 12.93
N GLN A 421 32.04 -20.27 11.99
CA GLN A 421 32.57 -19.01 11.47
C GLN A 421 31.50 -18.22 10.71
N PHE A 422 30.66 -18.90 9.95
CA PHE A 422 29.51 -18.27 9.29
C PHE A 422 28.54 -17.66 10.31
N ILE A 423 28.18 -18.40 11.36
CA ILE A 423 27.30 -17.90 12.44
C ILE A 423 27.91 -16.67 13.15
N GLN A 424 29.23 -16.62 13.32
CA GLN A 424 29.93 -15.44 13.87
C GLN A 424 29.82 -14.21 12.96
N GLU A 425 29.97 -14.35 11.64
CA GLU A 425 29.77 -13.24 10.69
C GLU A 425 28.29 -12.79 10.63
N VAL A 426 27.32 -13.70 10.85
CA VAL A 426 25.90 -13.31 10.97
C VAL A 426 25.62 -12.56 12.28
N TRP A 427 26.20 -12.96 13.42
CA TRP A 427 26.11 -12.19 14.66
C TRP A 427 26.75 -10.82 14.54
N LYS A 428 27.90 -10.72 13.86
CA LYS A 428 28.56 -9.45 13.55
C LYS A 428 27.66 -8.55 12.69
N TRP A 429 27.05 -9.09 11.63
CA TRP A 429 26.06 -8.37 10.83
C TRP A 429 24.85 -7.91 11.65
N LYS A 430 24.30 -8.77 12.52
CA LYS A 430 23.20 -8.42 13.43
C LYS A 430 23.56 -7.23 14.31
N ASN A 431 24.78 -7.20 14.87
CA ASN A 431 25.24 -6.11 15.72
C ASN A 431 25.51 -4.83 14.88
N GLU A 432 26.16 -4.94 13.72
CA GLU A 432 26.41 -3.82 12.80
C GLU A 432 25.12 -3.14 12.26
N LYS A 433 24.01 -3.87 12.16
CA LYS A 433 22.77 -3.38 11.51
C LYS A 433 21.56 -3.27 12.45
N GLY A 434 21.51 -4.00 13.55
CA GLY A 434 20.42 -3.94 14.53
C GLY A 434 20.31 -2.57 15.20
N ASP A 435 21.44 -1.99 15.57
CA ASP A 435 21.51 -0.66 16.19
C ASP A 435 20.99 0.44 15.24
N ARG A 436 21.17 0.27 13.91
CA ARG A 436 20.59 1.18 12.91
C ARG A 436 19.06 1.10 12.90
N ILE A 437 18.46 -0.08 13.05
CA ILE A 437 17.00 -0.22 13.11
C ILE A 437 16.44 0.53 14.32
N TYR A 438 17.04 0.33 15.51
CA TYR A 438 16.63 1.07 16.71
C TYR A 438 16.90 2.58 16.58
N HIS A 439 18.02 3.00 15.96
CA HIS A 439 18.26 4.41 15.66
C HIS A 439 17.19 5.01 14.73
N GLN A 440 16.76 4.29 13.69
CA GLN A 440 15.71 4.74 12.78
C GLN A 440 14.36 4.90 13.50
N LEU A 441 14.00 3.96 14.39
CA LEU A 441 12.80 4.07 15.22
C LEU A 441 12.90 5.25 16.22
N LYS A 442 14.03 5.43 16.91
CA LYS A 442 14.26 6.60 17.78
C LYS A 442 14.14 7.92 17.00
N LYS A 443 14.69 7.99 15.79
CA LYS A 443 14.55 9.15 14.89
C LYS A 443 13.12 9.36 14.39
N LEU A 444 12.31 8.30 14.23
CA LEU A 444 10.87 8.40 13.96
C LEU A 444 10.03 8.83 15.18
N GLY A 445 10.66 9.16 16.32
CA GLY A 445 9.98 9.69 17.50
C GLY A 445 9.17 8.65 18.27
N SER A 446 9.49 7.36 18.15
CA SER A 446 8.71 6.26 18.75
C SER A 446 8.78 6.23 20.28
N SER A 447 7.64 6.19 20.95
CA SER A 447 7.51 6.06 22.41
C SER A 447 7.50 4.61 22.91
N LEU A 448 8.47 3.83 22.40
CA LEU A 448 8.77 2.44 22.74
C LEU A 448 9.51 2.35 24.09
N ASP A 449 9.25 1.29 24.87
CA ASP A 449 10.01 1.03 26.09
C ASP A 449 11.33 0.28 25.80
N TRP A 450 12.42 1.03 25.63
CA TRP A 450 13.73 0.48 25.23
C TRP A 450 14.36 -0.46 26.26
N ASP A 451 13.98 -0.41 27.54
CA ASP A 451 14.44 -1.36 28.55
C ASP A 451 13.93 -2.78 28.26
N ARG A 452 12.78 -2.90 27.55
CA ARG A 452 12.15 -4.15 27.16
C ARG A 452 12.45 -4.55 25.71
N ALA A 453 13.44 -3.92 25.06
CA ALA A 453 13.88 -4.29 23.72
C ALA A 453 14.45 -5.72 23.70
N CYS A 454 14.03 -6.49 22.70
CA CYS A 454 14.36 -7.91 22.59
C CYS A 454 14.71 -8.31 21.15
N PHE A 455 15.46 -9.39 21.02
CA PHE A 455 15.78 -10.04 19.75
C PHE A 455 15.31 -11.50 19.82
N THR A 456 14.74 -12.03 18.73
CA THR A 456 14.09 -13.36 18.77
C THR A 456 15.00 -14.49 19.24
N MET A 457 16.33 -14.39 19.00
CA MET A 457 17.32 -15.37 19.47
C MET A 457 17.97 -15.06 20.83
N ASP A 458 17.56 -14.00 21.55
CA ASP A 458 18.04 -13.74 22.92
C ASP A 458 17.75 -14.96 23.82
N PRO A 459 18.58 -15.25 24.86
CA PRO A 459 18.43 -16.46 25.68
C PRO A 459 17.02 -16.68 26.23
N LYS A 460 16.33 -15.61 26.64
CA LYS A 460 14.94 -15.63 27.13
C LYS A 460 13.94 -16.12 26.07
N LEU A 461 14.07 -15.65 24.83
CA LEU A 461 13.17 -16.00 23.73
C LEU A 461 13.56 -17.34 23.09
N SER A 462 14.86 -17.66 23.03
CA SER A 462 15.36 -18.98 22.62
C SER A 462 14.87 -20.09 23.56
N TYR A 463 14.84 -19.86 24.87
CA TYR A 463 14.23 -20.80 25.84
C TYR A 463 12.73 -20.97 25.60
N ALA A 464 12.00 -19.89 25.32
CA ALA A 464 10.58 -19.95 24.95
C ALA A 464 10.35 -20.79 23.68
N VAL A 465 11.19 -20.61 22.64
CA VAL A 465 11.13 -21.38 21.40
C VAL A 465 11.40 -22.87 21.64
N GLN A 466 12.39 -23.17 22.49
CA GLN A 466 12.73 -24.55 22.87
C GLN A 466 11.57 -25.23 23.61
N GLU A 467 10.97 -24.57 24.61
CA GLU A 467 9.81 -25.09 25.33
C GLU A 467 8.61 -25.31 24.41
N ALA A 468 8.32 -24.35 23.51
CA ALA A 468 7.22 -24.45 22.56
C ALA A 468 7.37 -25.68 21.65
N PHE A 469 8.58 -25.95 21.13
CA PHE A 469 8.84 -27.16 20.35
C PHE A 469 8.65 -28.43 21.20
N ILE A 470 9.21 -28.47 22.40
CA ILE A 470 9.17 -29.66 23.26
C ILE A 470 7.73 -30.04 23.59
N ARG A 471 6.91 -29.08 24.05
CA ARG A 471 5.48 -29.32 24.37
C ARG A 471 4.69 -29.81 23.16
N LEU A 472 4.86 -29.17 22.00
CA LEU A 472 4.11 -29.55 20.80
C LEU A 472 4.54 -30.92 20.25
N HIS A 473 5.80 -31.32 20.43
CA HIS A 473 6.29 -32.66 20.07
C HIS A 473 5.82 -33.73 21.08
N GLU A 474 5.77 -33.42 22.37
CA GLU A 474 5.25 -34.32 23.41
C GLU A 474 3.72 -34.51 23.30
N ASP A 475 3.00 -33.48 22.88
CA ASP A 475 1.57 -33.53 22.51
C ASP A 475 1.30 -34.27 21.19
N GLY A 476 2.33 -34.66 20.43
CA GLY A 476 2.21 -35.27 19.09
C GLY A 476 1.76 -34.32 17.96
N VAL A 477 1.63 -33.02 18.24
CA VAL A 477 1.26 -31.98 17.26
C VAL A 477 2.44 -31.63 16.34
N ILE A 478 3.67 -31.69 16.84
CA ILE A 478 4.87 -31.73 16.01
C ILE A 478 5.24 -33.18 15.73
N TYR A 479 5.43 -33.51 14.45
CA TYR A 479 5.83 -34.83 13.97
C TYR A 479 6.79 -34.72 12.79
N ARG A 480 7.48 -35.82 12.46
CA ARG A 480 8.42 -35.90 11.33
C ARG A 480 7.76 -36.63 10.16
N SER A 481 7.89 -36.11 8.94
CA SER A 481 7.28 -36.70 7.74
C SER A 481 8.13 -36.50 6.50
N LYS A 482 7.99 -37.40 5.51
CA LYS A 482 8.70 -37.35 4.23
C LYS A 482 7.73 -36.95 3.13
N ARG A 483 7.68 -35.65 2.87
CA ARG A 483 6.82 -35.06 1.84
C ARG A 483 7.69 -34.34 0.81
N LEU A 484 7.07 -33.89 -0.27
CA LEU A 484 7.72 -32.93 -1.16
C LEU A 484 7.89 -31.60 -0.42
N VAL A 485 9.07 -31.00 -0.60
CA VAL A 485 9.31 -29.58 -0.30
C VAL A 485 9.68 -28.85 -1.59
N ASN A 486 9.33 -27.58 -1.66
CA ASN A 486 9.94 -26.66 -2.60
C ASN A 486 11.43 -26.54 -2.25
N TRP A 487 12.31 -27.11 -3.07
CA TRP A 487 13.76 -27.08 -2.86
C TRP A 487 14.44 -26.12 -3.85
N SER A 488 15.51 -25.46 -3.42
CA SER A 488 16.43 -24.76 -4.35
C SER A 488 17.81 -25.40 -4.30
N CYS A 489 18.18 -26.06 -5.39
CA CYS A 489 19.51 -26.68 -5.61
C CYS A 489 20.67 -25.67 -5.60
N THR A 490 20.36 -24.37 -5.68
CA THR A 490 21.35 -23.28 -5.54
C THR A 490 21.57 -22.84 -4.09
N LEU A 491 20.61 -23.09 -3.19
CA LEU A 491 20.70 -22.74 -1.76
C LEU A 491 20.98 -23.96 -0.87
N ASN A 492 20.68 -25.16 -1.37
CA ASN A 492 20.59 -26.42 -0.61
C ASN A 492 19.75 -26.24 0.67
N SER A 493 18.50 -25.83 0.46
CA SER A 493 17.47 -25.75 1.50
C SER A 493 16.07 -25.88 0.90
N ALA A 494 15.14 -26.39 1.71
CA ALA A 494 13.71 -26.14 1.52
C ALA A 494 13.41 -24.64 1.64
N ILE A 495 12.43 -24.17 0.88
CA ILE A 495 11.87 -22.81 0.91
C ILE A 495 10.35 -22.88 1.06
N SER A 496 9.73 -21.82 1.58
CA SER A 496 8.27 -21.75 1.75
C SER A 496 7.55 -21.45 0.43
N ASP A 497 6.24 -21.76 0.32
CA ASP A 497 5.44 -21.48 -0.89
C ASP A 497 5.43 -20.01 -1.31
N ILE A 498 5.55 -19.07 -0.35
CA ILE A 498 5.64 -17.63 -0.64
C ILE A 498 7.02 -17.20 -1.16
N GLU A 499 8.06 -18.00 -0.93
CA GLU A 499 9.39 -17.73 -1.49
C GLU A 499 9.54 -18.22 -2.94
N VAL A 500 8.47 -18.74 -3.53
CA VAL A 500 8.37 -19.15 -4.93
C VAL A 500 7.73 -18.02 -5.77
N ASP A 501 8.54 -17.29 -6.52
CA ASP A 501 8.08 -16.41 -7.59
C ASP A 501 7.40 -17.27 -8.66
N LYS A 502 6.09 -17.08 -8.87
CA LYS A 502 5.35 -17.75 -9.95
C LYS A 502 5.54 -16.99 -11.26
N LYS A 503 6.37 -17.52 -12.16
CA LYS A 503 6.63 -16.90 -13.47
C LYS A 503 5.72 -17.48 -14.54
N GLU A 504 4.72 -16.73 -14.94
CA GLU A 504 3.87 -17.04 -16.10
C GLU A 504 4.68 -16.95 -17.41
N LEU A 505 4.52 -17.96 -18.27
CA LEU A 505 5.03 -18.04 -19.62
C LEU A 505 3.87 -18.24 -20.58
N THR A 506 3.80 -17.45 -21.65
CA THR A 506 2.76 -17.57 -22.71
C THR A 506 3.06 -18.65 -23.75
N GLY A 507 4.23 -19.29 -23.67
CA GLY A 507 4.74 -20.26 -24.64
C GLY A 507 6.25 -20.45 -24.49
N ARG A 508 6.90 -21.01 -25.52
CA ARG A 508 8.32 -21.41 -25.47
C ARG A 508 9.23 -20.25 -25.11
N THR A 509 9.94 -20.40 -23.99
CA THR A 509 10.79 -19.36 -23.41
C THR A 509 12.13 -19.95 -22.95
N LEU A 510 13.22 -19.31 -23.34
CA LEU A 510 14.58 -19.61 -22.85
C LEU A 510 14.88 -18.79 -21.59
N LEU A 511 14.99 -19.45 -20.45
CA LEU A 511 15.29 -18.83 -19.15
C LEU A 511 16.75 -19.06 -18.72
N PRO A 512 17.44 -18.07 -18.13
CA PRO A 512 18.67 -18.34 -17.40
C PRO A 512 18.37 -19.14 -16.13
N VAL A 513 19.26 -20.05 -15.75
CA VAL A 513 19.19 -20.86 -14.53
C VAL A 513 20.57 -20.87 -13.87
N PRO A 514 20.71 -20.62 -12.55
CA PRO A 514 22.00 -20.73 -11.86
C PRO A 514 22.65 -22.11 -12.06
N GLY A 515 23.98 -22.14 -12.17
CA GLY A 515 24.74 -23.38 -12.39
C GLY A 515 24.74 -23.92 -13.83
N TYR A 516 24.05 -23.26 -14.77
CA TYR A 516 24.07 -23.58 -16.21
C TYR A 516 24.67 -22.43 -17.03
N ARG A 517 25.39 -22.78 -18.12
CA ARG A 517 25.99 -21.80 -19.05
C ARG A 517 24.98 -21.33 -20.10
N ASP A 518 24.23 -22.27 -20.66
CA ASP A 518 23.15 -21.99 -21.62
C ASP A 518 21.85 -21.63 -20.89
N LYS A 519 20.96 -20.91 -21.58
CA LYS A 519 19.57 -20.80 -21.16
C LYS A 519 18.84 -22.13 -21.35
N VAL A 520 17.95 -22.46 -20.44
CA VAL A 520 17.13 -23.68 -20.45
C VAL A 520 15.74 -23.37 -21.02
N GLU A 521 15.19 -24.31 -21.80
CA GLU A 521 13.88 -24.20 -22.44
C GLU A 521 12.75 -24.59 -21.48
N PHE A 522 11.72 -23.74 -21.40
CA PHE A 522 10.46 -23.92 -20.68
C PHE A 522 9.28 -23.42 -21.55
N GLY A 523 8.04 -23.63 -21.11
CA GLY A 523 6.85 -23.26 -21.89
C GLY A 523 6.60 -24.18 -23.08
N VAL A 524 6.95 -25.46 -22.92
CA VAL A 524 6.96 -26.48 -23.97
C VAL A 524 6.39 -27.78 -23.42
N LEU A 525 5.53 -28.43 -24.19
CA LEU A 525 4.93 -29.73 -23.91
C LEU A 525 5.48 -30.76 -24.91
N VAL A 526 6.08 -31.83 -24.40
CA VAL A 526 6.66 -32.94 -25.15
C VAL A 526 5.70 -34.13 -25.10
N SER A 527 5.32 -34.65 -26.26
CA SER A 527 4.52 -35.88 -26.38
C SER A 527 5.43 -37.06 -26.73
N PHE A 528 5.36 -38.14 -25.94
CA PHE A 528 6.15 -39.36 -26.14
C PHE A 528 5.34 -40.60 -25.74
N SER A 529 5.77 -41.79 -26.15
CA SER A 529 5.04 -43.03 -25.91
C SER A 529 5.72 -44.03 -24.97
N TYR A 530 4.88 -44.71 -24.19
CA TYR A 530 5.19 -45.95 -23.50
C TYR A 530 4.59 -47.15 -24.24
N LYS A 531 5.31 -48.28 -24.29
CA LYS A 531 4.80 -49.53 -24.87
C LYS A 531 4.01 -50.33 -23.84
N ILE A 532 2.90 -50.93 -24.23
CA ILE A 532 2.09 -51.79 -23.36
C ILE A 532 2.75 -53.16 -23.22
N GLU A 533 2.72 -53.73 -22.01
CA GLU A 533 3.27 -55.07 -21.78
C GLU A 533 2.51 -56.13 -22.59
N GLY A 534 3.24 -56.89 -23.41
CA GLY A 534 2.69 -57.97 -24.24
C GLY A 534 1.88 -57.48 -25.45
N SER A 535 2.08 -56.24 -25.90
CA SER A 535 1.41 -55.65 -27.07
C SER A 535 2.37 -54.75 -27.87
N ASP A 536 2.10 -54.59 -29.17
CA ASP A 536 2.72 -53.54 -30.00
C ASP A 536 2.06 -52.16 -29.81
N GLU A 537 0.99 -52.10 -29.02
CA GLU A 537 0.24 -50.87 -28.73
C GLU A 537 1.03 -49.90 -27.83
N GLU A 538 0.88 -48.60 -28.09
CA GLU A 538 1.60 -47.52 -27.41
C GLU A 538 0.64 -46.50 -26.76
N VAL A 539 0.88 -46.17 -25.48
CA VAL A 539 0.21 -45.07 -24.77
C VAL A 539 1.04 -43.81 -24.92
N ILE A 540 0.49 -42.79 -25.59
CA ILE A 540 1.13 -41.48 -25.74
C ILE A 540 0.75 -40.60 -24.54
N VAL A 541 1.75 -40.10 -23.82
CA VAL A 541 1.61 -39.15 -22.70
C VAL A 541 2.26 -37.81 -23.06
N ALA A 542 1.84 -36.75 -22.38
CA ALA A 542 2.37 -35.39 -22.56
C ALA A 542 3.03 -34.87 -21.26
N THR A 543 4.18 -34.19 -21.37
CA THR A 543 4.86 -33.59 -20.20
C THR A 543 5.70 -32.35 -20.52
N THR A 544 5.80 -31.42 -19.58
CA THR A 544 6.72 -30.27 -19.62
C THR A 544 8.09 -30.58 -18.99
N ARG A 545 8.24 -31.76 -18.36
CA ARG A 545 9.41 -32.19 -17.58
C ARG A 545 9.91 -33.56 -18.03
N ILE A 546 10.35 -33.68 -19.29
CA ILE A 546 10.75 -34.98 -19.84
C ILE A 546 11.95 -35.61 -19.09
N GLU A 547 12.76 -34.84 -18.37
CA GLU A 547 13.78 -35.38 -17.45
C GLU A 547 13.22 -36.23 -16.30
N THR A 548 12.00 -35.93 -15.83
CA THR A 548 11.40 -36.61 -14.67
C THR A 548 10.90 -38.02 -15.00
N MET A 549 10.73 -38.35 -16.29
CA MET A 549 10.16 -39.64 -16.68
C MET A 549 10.99 -40.85 -16.24
N LEU A 550 12.30 -40.66 -15.98
CA LEU A 550 13.19 -41.68 -15.41
C LEU A 550 12.76 -42.16 -14.02
N GLY A 551 12.01 -41.34 -13.28
CA GLY A 551 11.43 -41.64 -11.97
C GLY A 551 9.98 -42.12 -12.02
N ASP A 552 9.39 -42.32 -13.20
CA ASP A 552 7.98 -42.65 -13.31
C ASP A 552 7.63 -43.99 -12.65
N SER A 553 6.43 -44.02 -12.09
CA SER A 553 5.87 -45.18 -11.37
C SER A 553 4.56 -45.69 -11.97
N ALA A 554 3.83 -44.85 -12.71
CA ALA A 554 2.57 -45.19 -13.37
C ALA A 554 2.28 -44.23 -14.55
N VAL A 555 1.27 -44.58 -15.34
CA VAL A 555 0.58 -43.64 -16.24
C VAL A 555 -0.86 -43.51 -15.75
N ALA A 556 -1.35 -42.30 -15.55
CA ALA A 556 -2.75 -42.03 -15.18
C ALA A 556 -3.59 -41.68 -16.41
N VAL A 557 -4.82 -42.19 -16.44
CA VAL A 557 -5.89 -41.83 -17.39
C VAL A 557 -7.17 -41.51 -16.62
N HIS A 558 -8.08 -40.72 -17.20
CA HIS A 558 -9.32 -40.35 -16.53
C HIS A 558 -10.35 -41.51 -16.49
N PRO A 559 -11.04 -41.79 -15.37
CA PRO A 559 -11.99 -42.89 -15.24
C PRO A 559 -13.09 -42.94 -16.30
N ALA A 560 -13.52 -41.77 -16.80
CA ALA A 560 -14.58 -41.65 -17.81
C ALA A 560 -14.07 -41.45 -19.26
N ASP A 561 -12.76 -41.52 -19.53
CA ASP A 561 -12.23 -41.36 -20.89
C ASP A 561 -12.44 -42.65 -21.71
N PRO A 562 -13.24 -42.65 -22.79
CA PRO A 562 -13.49 -43.84 -23.60
C PRO A 562 -12.24 -44.32 -24.37
N ARG A 563 -11.24 -43.46 -24.59
CA ARG A 563 -10.02 -43.77 -25.38
C ARG A 563 -9.10 -44.79 -24.72
N TYR A 564 -9.23 -44.98 -23.41
CA TYR A 564 -8.27 -45.77 -22.60
C TYR A 564 -8.92 -46.89 -21.77
N GLN A 565 -10.24 -47.11 -21.85
CA GLN A 565 -10.93 -48.11 -21.01
C GLN A 565 -10.42 -49.54 -21.19
N HIS A 566 -9.98 -49.91 -22.40
CA HIS A 566 -9.42 -51.23 -22.70
C HIS A 566 -8.04 -51.47 -22.06
N LEU A 567 -7.40 -50.42 -21.55
CA LEU A 567 -6.12 -50.46 -20.85
C LEU A 567 -6.24 -50.70 -19.34
N LYS A 568 -7.47 -50.89 -18.82
CA LYS A 568 -7.70 -51.11 -17.39
C LYS A 568 -7.01 -52.38 -16.89
N GLY A 569 -6.11 -52.23 -15.92
CA GLY A 569 -5.28 -53.32 -15.41
C GLY A 569 -4.12 -53.74 -16.31
N LYS A 570 -3.80 -52.96 -17.36
CA LYS A 570 -2.58 -53.15 -18.16
C LYS A 570 -1.38 -52.45 -17.51
N MET A 571 -0.20 -52.95 -17.85
CA MET A 571 1.10 -52.36 -17.49
C MET A 571 1.75 -51.76 -18.74
N VAL A 572 2.60 -50.75 -18.56
CA VAL A 572 3.50 -50.22 -19.58
C VAL A 572 4.96 -50.42 -19.21
N LEU A 573 5.83 -50.44 -20.22
CA LEU A 573 7.26 -50.70 -20.12
C LEU A 573 8.06 -49.39 -20.22
N HIS A 574 8.97 -49.16 -19.28
CA HIS A 574 9.80 -47.95 -19.24
C HIS A 574 10.95 -47.99 -20.30
N PRO A 575 11.13 -46.95 -21.15
CA PRO A 575 12.07 -46.96 -22.29
C PRO A 575 13.57 -47.20 -21.99
N PHE A 576 13.98 -47.10 -20.72
CA PHE A 576 15.38 -47.05 -20.31
C PHE A 576 15.78 -48.03 -19.21
N CYS A 577 14.85 -48.79 -18.64
CA CYS A 577 15.13 -49.84 -17.64
C CYS A 577 13.96 -50.80 -17.51
N ASP A 578 14.18 -51.97 -16.89
CA ASP A 578 13.20 -53.07 -16.82
C ASP A 578 12.03 -52.84 -15.84
N ARG A 579 11.60 -51.58 -15.69
CA ARG A 579 10.47 -51.18 -14.85
C ARG A 579 9.15 -51.33 -15.62
N LYS A 580 8.27 -52.15 -15.07
CA LYS A 580 6.84 -52.23 -15.43
C LYS A 580 6.05 -51.25 -14.58
N MET A 581 5.13 -50.50 -15.17
CA MET A 581 4.37 -49.44 -14.50
C MET A 581 2.87 -49.60 -14.78
N PRO A 582 1.98 -49.60 -13.77
CA PRO A 582 0.55 -49.73 -14.00
C PRO A 582 -0.04 -48.53 -14.74
N ILE A 583 -1.12 -48.79 -15.49
CA ILE A 583 -2.04 -47.75 -15.94
C ILE A 583 -3.13 -47.59 -14.87
N VAL A 584 -3.10 -46.46 -14.15
CA VAL A 584 -4.04 -46.11 -13.09
C VAL A 584 -5.16 -45.20 -13.62
N PHE A 585 -6.34 -45.29 -13.01
CA PHE A 585 -7.52 -44.54 -13.42
C PHE A 585 -7.88 -43.56 -12.31
N ASP A 586 -7.69 -42.25 -12.55
CA ASP A 586 -7.78 -41.20 -11.51
C ASP A 586 -8.42 -39.90 -12.03
N GLU A 587 -9.33 -39.33 -11.25
CA GLU A 587 -10.13 -38.14 -11.63
C GLU A 587 -9.31 -36.85 -11.73
N PHE A 588 -8.04 -36.84 -11.29
CA PHE A 588 -7.09 -35.74 -11.51
C PHE A 588 -6.83 -35.46 -13.01
N VAL A 589 -6.96 -36.44 -13.89
CA VAL A 589 -6.56 -36.32 -15.29
C VAL A 589 -7.61 -35.56 -16.12
N ASP A 590 -7.26 -34.37 -16.61
CA ASP A 590 -8.08 -33.67 -17.61
C ASP A 590 -8.01 -34.39 -18.97
N VAL A 591 -9.15 -34.95 -19.37
CA VAL A 591 -9.40 -35.60 -20.67
C VAL A 591 -9.00 -34.69 -21.85
N ASN A 592 -9.13 -33.38 -21.70
CA ASN A 592 -8.90 -32.40 -22.76
C ASN A 592 -7.43 -31.92 -22.83
N PHE A 593 -6.61 -32.19 -21.82
CA PHE A 593 -5.23 -31.70 -21.76
C PHE A 593 -4.23 -32.70 -22.35
N GLY A 594 -3.36 -32.22 -23.24
CA GLY A 594 -2.32 -33.03 -23.88
C GLY A 594 -2.93 -34.19 -24.70
N THR A 595 -2.82 -35.41 -24.17
CA THR A 595 -3.42 -36.62 -24.76
C THR A 595 -4.61 -37.16 -23.98
N GLY A 596 -4.85 -36.71 -22.74
CA GLY A 596 -5.71 -37.40 -21.76
C GLY A 596 -5.02 -38.53 -21.00
N ALA A 597 -3.71 -38.72 -21.19
CA ALA A 597 -2.88 -39.64 -20.41
C ALA A 597 -1.63 -38.91 -19.87
N VAL A 598 -1.34 -39.10 -18.59
CA VAL A 598 -0.32 -38.34 -17.84
C VAL A 598 0.68 -39.29 -17.20
N LYS A 599 1.99 -39.04 -17.39
CA LYS A 599 3.05 -39.75 -16.66
C LYS A 599 3.07 -39.36 -15.19
N ILE A 600 3.20 -40.31 -14.27
CA ILE A 600 3.17 -40.06 -12.82
C ILE A 600 4.55 -40.33 -12.18
N THR A 601 5.19 -39.25 -11.69
CA THR A 601 6.47 -39.22 -10.97
C THR A 601 6.27 -38.73 -9.51
N PRO A 602 5.79 -39.57 -8.56
CA PRO A 602 5.34 -39.10 -7.24
C PRO A 602 6.40 -38.41 -6.38
N ALA A 603 7.68 -38.56 -6.71
CA ALA A 603 8.79 -37.93 -6.01
C ALA A 603 9.23 -36.57 -6.59
N HIS A 604 8.60 -36.07 -7.66
CA HIS A 604 9.06 -34.88 -8.43
C HIS A 604 7.95 -33.88 -8.86
N ASP A 605 6.67 -34.16 -8.55
CA ASP A 605 5.56 -33.21 -8.70
C ASP A 605 4.51 -33.39 -7.60
N HIS A 606 3.91 -32.28 -7.15
CA HIS A 606 2.95 -32.27 -6.03
C HIS A 606 1.60 -32.92 -6.36
N ASN A 607 1.18 -32.97 -7.62
CA ASN A 607 -0.04 -33.66 -8.02
C ASN A 607 0.24 -35.15 -8.20
N ASP A 608 1.38 -35.49 -8.82
CA ASP A 608 1.87 -36.87 -8.95
C ASP A 608 2.07 -37.52 -7.56
N TYR A 609 2.48 -36.75 -6.54
CA TYR A 609 2.57 -37.19 -5.14
C TYR A 609 1.22 -37.65 -4.59
N GLU A 610 0.15 -36.87 -4.80
CA GLU A 610 -1.19 -37.22 -4.32
C GLU A 610 -1.82 -38.38 -5.11
N VAL A 611 -1.57 -38.49 -6.41
CA VAL A 611 -1.91 -39.70 -7.19
C VAL A 611 -1.12 -40.91 -6.65
N GLY A 612 0.16 -40.73 -6.34
CA GLY A 612 1.02 -41.74 -5.75
C GLY A 612 0.49 -42.27 -4.41
N ASN A 613 0.01 -41.37 -3.54
CA ASN A 613 -0.64 -41.73 -2.28
C ASN A 613 -1.94 -42.52 -2.54
N ARG A 614 -2.84 -42.03 -3.41
CA ARG A 614 -4.14 -42.67 -3.70
C ARG A 614 -4.03 -44.08 -4.27
N HIS A 615 -3.03 -44.33 -5.12
CA HIS A 615 -2.84 -45.63 -5.79
C HIS A 615 -1.68 -46.46 -5.20
N ASN A 616 -1.14 -46.06 -4.05
CA ASN A 616 -0.03 -46.73 -3.35
C ASN A 616 1.19 -47.02 -4.26
N LEU A 617 1.62 -46.01 -5.02
CA LEU A 617 2.71 -46.12 -5.99
C LEU A 617 4.10 -45.99 -5.33
N VAL A 618 5.15 -46.44 -6.03
CA VAL A 618 6.53 -46.36 -5.54
C VAL A 618 7.12 -44.96 -5.78
N PHE A 619 7.58 -44.31 -4.72
CA PHE A 619 8.15 -42.96 -4.74
C PHE A 619 9.65 -42.97 -5.11
N ILE A 620 9.96 -43.03 -6.40
CA ILE A 620 11.33 -43.15 -6.91
C ILE A 620 11.99 -41.77 -7.01
N ASN A 621 12.81 -41.40 -6.02
CA ASN A 621 13.59 -40.16 -6.11
C ASN A 621 14.79 -40.31 -7.06
N ILE A 622 14.82 -39.51 -8.13
CA ILE A 622 15.89 -39.47 -9.13
C ILE A 622 16.82 -38.24 -9.05
N LEU A 623 16.64 -37.32 -8.09
CA LEU A 623 17.51 -36.14 -7.93
C LEU A 623 18.16 -36.08 -6.53
N ASP A 624 19.42 -35.65 -6.49
CA ASP A 624 20.08 -35.24 -5.25
C ASP A 624 19.74 -33.79 -4.88
N GLU A 625 20.33 -33.30 -3.79
CA GLU A 625 20.15 -31.91 -3.33
C GLU A 625 20.63 -30.87 -4.35
N ASN A 626 21.68 -31.20 -5.11
CA ASN A 626 22.33 -30.32 -6.08
C ASN A 626 21.64 -30.35 -7.46
N GLY A 627 20.60 -31.16 -7.64
CA GLY A 627 19.89 -31.35 -8.91
C GLY A 627 20.66 -32.23 -9.91
N LEU A 628 21.54 -33.11 -9.41
CA LEU A 628 22.19 -34.18 -10.15
C LEU A 628 21.34 -35.45 -10.13
N LEU A 629 21.38 -36.21 -11.23
CA LEU A 629 20.59 -37.43 -11.38
C LEU A 629 21.20 -38.60 -10.61
N ILE A 630 20.40 -39.22 -9.74
CA ILE A 630 20.70 -40.40 -8.93
C ILE A 630 19.65 -41.49 -9.19
N ASN A 631 19.94 -42.75 -8.85
CA ASN A 631 18.99 -43.87 -8.98
C ASN A 631 18.42 -44.10 -10.41
N VAL A 632 19.12 -43.62 -11.44
CA VAL A 632 18.76 -43.73 -12.86
C VAL A 632 19.76 -44.61 -13.62
N PRO A 633 19.35 -45.24 -14.74
CA PRO A 633 20.26 -45.99 -15.59
C PRO A 633 21.29 -45.09 -16.29
N ALA A 634 22.42 -45.68 -16.67
CA ALA A 634 23.35 -45.05 -17.62
C ALA A 634 22.65 -44.84 -18.98
N PRO A 635 22.96 -43.75 -19.72
CA PRO A 635 24.02 -42.76 -19.45
C PRO A 635 23.60 -41.59 -18.54
N PHE A 636 22.38 -41.58 -18.00
CA PHE A 636 21.83 -40.38 -17.34
C PHE A 636 22.36 -40.12 -15.91
N LEU A 637 22.95 -41.14 -15.27
CA LEU A 637 23.47 -41.05 -13.90
C LEU A 637 24.55 -39.97 -13.78
N GLY A 638 24.41 -39.09 -12.79
CA GLY A 638 25.31 -37.96 -12.53
C GLY A 638 25.12 -36.72 -13.42
N MET A 639 24.22 -36.75 -14.42
CA MET A 639 23.90 -35.56 -15.22
C MET A 639 23.14 -34.52 -14.39
N LYS A 640 23.26 -33.22 -14.72
CA LYS A 640 22.39 -32.18 -14.15
C LYS A 640 20.98 -32.25 -14.75
N ARG A 641 19.94 -31.96 -13.94
CA ARG A 641 18.51 -32.04 -14.34
C ARG A 641 18.16 -31.46 -15.73
N PHE A 642 18.68 -30.29 -16.10
CA PHE A 642 18.37 -29.67 -17.40
C PHE A 642 19.34 -30.02 -18.53
N GLU A 643 20.44 -30.72 -18.23
CA GLU A 643 21.27 -31.41 -19.23
C GLU A 643 20.64 -32.78 -19.56
N ALA A 644 20.20 -33.51 -18.52
CA ALA A 644 19.42 -34.73 -18.65
C ALA A 644 18.13 -34.54 -19.46
N ARG A 645 17.44 -33.40 -19.31
CA ARG A 645 16.30 -33.01 -20.19
C ARG A 645 16.63 -33.12 -21.68
N LYS A 646 17.82 -32.65 -22.10
CA LYS A 646 18.29 -32.75 -23.49
C LYS A 646 18.64 -34.20 -23.86
N ALA A 647 19.35 -34.92 -22.96
CA ALA A 647 19.79 -36.29 -23.19
C ALA A 647 18.63 -37.30 -23.31
N VAL A 648 17.64 -37.25 -22.40
CA VAL A 648 16.44 -38.10 -22.41
C VAL A 648 15.62 -37.83 -23.67
N LEU A 649 15.42 -36.56 -24.04
CA LEU A 649 14.68 -36.18 -25.26
C LEU A 649 15.34 -36.75 -26.53
N GLN A 650 16.68 -36.76 -26.60
CA GLN A 650 17.38 -37.39 -27.72
C GLN A 650 17.24 -38.91 -27.68
N ALA A 651 17.48 -39.54 -26.52
CA ALA A 651 17.40 -40.99 -26.37
C ALA A 651 15.99 -41.58 -26.62
N LEU A 652 14.93 -40.77 -26.53
CA LEU A 652 13.56 -41.10 -26.97
C LEU A 652 13.35 -40.97 -28.49
N LYS A 653 14.04 -40.04 -29.16
CA LYS A 653 14.04 -39.92 -30.63
C LYS A 653 14.77 -41.09 -31.27
N ASP A 654 15.93 -41.45 -30.71
CA ASP A 654 16.75 -42.59 -31.15
C ASP A 654 16.00 -43.94 -31.02
N ARG A 655 14.95 -43.99 -30.18
CA ARG A 655 14.03 -45.14 -29.99
C ARG A 655 12.72 -45.05 -30.78
N GLY A 656 12.42 -43.95 -31.48
CA GLY A 656 11.14 -43.73 -32.15
C GLY A 656 9.92 -43.48 -31.22
N GLN A 657 10.16 -43.29 -29.91
CA GLN A 657 9.12 -43.10 -28.90
C GLN A 657 8.78 -41.62 -28.68
N PHE A 658 9.67 -40.70 -29.04
CA PHE A 658 9.32 -39.28 -29.20
C PHE A 658 8.29 -39.11 -30.33
N LYS A 659 7.22 -38.33 -30.10
CA LYS A 659 6.16 -38.07 -31.09
C LYS A 659 6.16 -36.62 -31.58
N GLU A 660 6.10 -35.65 -30.67
CA GLU A 660 6.03 -34.23 -31.05
C GLU A 660 6.47 -33.28 -29.91
N THR A 661 6.51 -31.98 -30.20
CA THR A 661 6.79 -30.92 -29.23
C THR A 661 5.98 -29.68 -29.59
N LYS A 662 5.15 -29.21 -28.65
CA LYS A 662 4.25 -28.06 -28.81
C LYS A 662 4.60 -26.96 -27.82
N ASP A 663 4.35 -25.72 -28.21
CA ASP A 663 4.43 -24.57 -27.30
C ASP A 663 3.24 -24.60 -26.34
N ASN A 664 3.50 -24.36 -25.06
CA ASN A 664 2.54 -24.58 -23.99
C ASN A 664 2.63 -23.47 -22.92
N PRO A 665 1.59 -22.63 -22.73
CA PRO A 665 1.53 -21.69 -21.62
C PRO A 665 1.65 -22.41 -20.27
N MET A 666 2.50 -21.91 -19.37
CA MET A 666 2.71 -22.54 -18.06
C MET A 666 3.17 -21.54 -17.00
N VAL A 667 3.01 -21.93 -15.73
CA VAL A 667 3.66 -21.24 -14.61
C VAL A 667 4.93 -22.01 -14.25
N VAL A 668 6.09 -21.32 -14.26
CA VAL A 668 7.35 -21.87 -13.76
C VAL A 668 7.59 -21.36 -12.34
N PRO A 669 7.79 -22.25 -11.35
CA PRO A 669 8.13 -21.84 -9.99
C PRO A 669 9.63 -21.49 -9.91
N VAL A 670 9.93 -20.26 -9.48
CA VAL A 670 11.30 -19.73 -9.40
C VAL A 670 11.59 -19.33 -7.96
N CYS A 671 12.73 -19.72 -7.38
CA CYS A 671 13.12 -19.28 -6.05
C CYS A 671 13.36 -17.76 -6.06
N SER A 672 12.60 -17.02 -5.25
CA SER A 672 12.67 -15.56 -5.15
C SER A 672 14.06 -15.03 -4.78
N ARG A 673 14.90 -15.83 -4.12
CA ARG A 673 16.22 -15.45 -3.58
C ARG A 673 17.40 -15.75 -4.52
N SER A 674 17.44 -16.97 -5.06
CA SER A 674 18.51 -17.48 -5.94
C SER A 674 18.21 -17.34 -7.43
N LYS A 675 16.93 -17.14 -7.79
CA LYS A 675 16.39 -17.21 -9.17
C LYS A 675 16.59 -18.56 -9.88
N ASP A 676 16.84 -19.60 -9.09
CA ASP A 676 16.83 -21.00 -9.51
C ASP A 676 15.39 -21.51 -9.74
N ILE A 677 15.24 -22.57 -10.54
CA ILE A 677 13.94 -23.21 -10.74
C ILE A 677 13.67 -24.13 -9.54
N VAL A 678 12.52 -23.98 -8.90
CA VAL A 678 12.19 -24.77 -7.71
C VAL A 678 11.99 -26.24 -8.10
N GLU A 679 12.56 -27.12 -7.29
CA GLU A 679 12.45 -28.58 -7.45
C GLU A 679 11.56 -29.14 -6.34
N PRO A 680 10.43 -29.82 -6.64
CA PRO A 680 9.73 -30.62 -5.65
C PRO A 680 10.62 -31.83 -5.28
N LEU A 681 11.16 -31.83 -4.06
CA LEU A 681 12.11 -32.86 -3.61
C LEU A 681 11.60 -33.55 -2.34
N LEU A 682 11.65 -34.89 -2.29
CA LEU A 682 11.27 -35.65 -1.09
C LEU A 682 12.31 -35.49 0.02
N LYS A 683 11.93 -34.82 1.12
CA LYS A 683 12.79 -34.63 2.30
C LYS A 683 12.08 -35.06 3.59
N PRO A 684 12.79 -35.71 4.54
CA PRO A 684 12.34 -35.75 5.92
C PRO A 684 12.35 -34.32 6.47
N GLN A 685 11.25 -33.87 7.06
CA GLN A 685 11.11 -32.56 7.69
C GLN A 685 10.19 -32.67 8.90
N TRP A 686 10.27 -31.69 9.79
CA TRP A 686 9.36 -31.49 10.92
C TRP A 686 8.14 -30.68 10.48
N TYR A 687 6.94 -31.15 10.85
CA TYR A 687 5.66 -30.53 10.56
C TYR A 687 4.88 -30.27 11.86
N VAL A 688 4.14 -29.16 11.90
CA VAL A 688 3.08 -28.87 12.88
C VAL A 688 1.74 -29.23 12.24
N ASP A 689 0.99 -30.16 12.82
CA ASP A 689 -0.44 -30.34 12.51
C ASP A 689 -1.17 -29.02 12.77
N CYS A 690 -1.79 -28.48 11.72
CA CYS A 690 -2.45 -27.18 11.77
C CYS A 690 -3.98 -27.28 11.84
N ALA A 691 -4.58 -28.47 11.77
CA ALA A 691 -6.02 -28.63 11.52
C ALA A 691 -6.87 -28.11 12.69
N ASP A 692 -6.66 -28.63 13.90
CA ASP A 692 -7.42 -28.18 15.08
C ASP A 692 -7.03 -26.74 15.48
N MET A 693 -5.74 -26.42 15.49
CA MET A 693 -5.26 -25.08 15.83
C MET A 693 -5.83 -24.02 14.87
N GLY A 694 -5.85 -24.31 13.56
CA GLY A 694 -6.41 -23.43 12.54
C GLY A 694 -7.92 -23.25 12.67
N LYS A 695 -8.65 -24.34 12.97
CA LYS A 695 -10.07 -24.28 13.30
C LYS A 695 -10.32 -23.39 14.53
N GLN A 696 -9.60 -23.60 15.64
CA GLN A 696 -9.76 -22.77 16.85
C GLN A 696 -9.49 -21.27 16.57
N ALA A 697 -8.49 -20.96 15.72
CA ALA A 697 -8.20 -19.60 15.29
C ALA A 697 -9.31 -19.00 14.42
N ALA A 698 -9.93 -19.78 13.53
CA ALA A 698 -11.06 -19.36 12.71
C ALA A 698 -12.31 -19.11 13.58
N ASP A 699 -12.64 -20.08 14.44
CA ASP A 699 -13.79 -20.02 15.35
C ASP A 699 -13.68 -18.84 16.33
N SER A 700 -12.47 -18.48 16.78
CA SER A 700 -12.27 -17.29 17.62
C SER A 700 -12.72 -15.97 16.98
N VAL A 701 -12.72 -15.87 15.64
CA VAL A 701 -13.24 -14.71 14.90
C VAL A 701 -14.74 -14.86 14.63
N ARG A 702 -15.23 -16.07 14.33
CA ARG A 702 -16.67 -16.37 14.18
C ARG A 702 -17.47 -16.05 15.44
N GLU A 703 -16.88 -16.33 16.60
CA GLU A 703 -17.45 -16.09 17.93
C GLU A 703 -17.23 -14.66 18.44
N GLY A 704 -16.51 -13.81 17.70
CA GLY A 704 -16.20 -12.43 18.09
C GLY A 704 -15.21 -12.28 19.26
N ARG A 705 -14.56 -13.37 19.71
CA ARG A 705 -13.50 -13.33 20.74
C ARG A 705 -12.24 -12.62 20.23
N LEU A 706 -11.97 -12.72 18.93
CA LEU A 706 -10.90 -12.03 18.22
C LEU A 706 -11.50 -11.15 17.12
N LYS A 707 -11.20 -9.85 17.14
CA LYS A 707 -11.73 -8.89 16.16
C LYS A 707 -10.66 -8.50 15.13
N ILE A 708 -10.82 -8.95 13.89
CA ILE A 708 -9.97 -8.52 12.75
C ILE A 708 -10.61 -7.32 12.06
N ILE A 709 -9.81 -6.27 11.85
CA ILE A 709 -10.20 -4.96 11.31
C ILE A 709 -9.28 -4.60 10.14
N PRO A 710 -9.82 -4.16 8.98
CA PRO A 710 -11.23 -4.17 8.61
C PRO A 710 -11.80 -5.58 8.41
N ASP A 711 -13.12 -5.69 8.50
CA ASP A 711 -13.90 -6.94 8.45
C ASP A 711 -13.79 -7.69 7.12
N HIS A 712 -13.57 -7.01 6.00
CA HIS A 712 -13.43 -7.64 4.68
C HIS A 712 -12.28 -8.68 4.61
N HIS A 713 -11.32 -8.65 5.54
CA HIS A 713 -10.29 -9.69 5.69
C HIS A 713 -10.83 -11.04 6.19
N HIS A 714 -12.01 -11.09 6.83
CA HIS A 714 -12.60 -12.30 7.41
C HIS A 714 -12.78 -13.42 6.37
N LYS A 715 -13.21 -13.08 5.15
CA LYS A 715 -13.34 -14.07 4.06
C LYS A 715 -12.00 -14.73 3.73
N THR A 716 -10.92 -13.97 3.69
CA THR A 716 -9.57 -14.49 3.41
C THR A 716 -9.04 -15.28 4.61
N TRP A 717 -9.36 -14.86 5.84
CA TRP A 717 -9.03 -15.55 7.09
C TRP A 717 -9.65 -16.95 7.15
N PHE A 718 -10.97 -17.06 6.98
CA PHE A 718 -11.68 -18.35 6.95
C PHE A 718 -11.19 -19.23 5.80
N ASN A 719 -11.15 -18.70 4.56
CA ASN A 719 -10.67 -19.46 3.40
C ASN A 719 -9.28 -20.09 3.60
N TRP A 720 -8.37 -19.43 4.33
CA TRP A 720 -7.02 -19.94 4.57
C TRP A 720 -6.95 -20.91 5.76
N LEU A 721 -7.70 -20.65 6.84
CA LEU A 721 -7.70 -21.51 8.03
C LEU A 721 -8.53 -22.79 7.86
N ASP A 722 -9.67 -22.71 7.17
CA ASP A 722 -10.53 -23.88 6.90
C ASP A 722 -9.89 -24.87 5.89
N ASN A 723 -8.87 -24.41 5.16
CA ASN A 723 -8.11 -25.20 4.19
C ASN A 723 -6.61 -25.24 4.53
N ILE A 724 -6.27 -25.06 5.80
CA ILE A 724 -4.87 -25.01 6.25
C ILE A 724 -4.18 -26.35 6.05
N ARG A 725 -2.89 -26.30 5.67
CA ARG A 725 -2.01 -27.46 5.56
C ARG A 725 -0.97 -27.47 6.67
N ASP A 726 -0.51 -28.65 7.03
CA ASP A 726 0.54 -28.85 8.04
C ASP A 726 1.78 -28.00 7.71
N TRP A 727 2.26 -27.30 8.71
CA TRP A 727 3.32 -26.30 8.54
C TRP A 727 4.68 -26.97 8.71
N CYS A 728 5.42 -27.08 7.60
CA CYS A 728 6.83 -27.46 7.63
C CYS A 728 7.62 -26.42 8.43
N ILE A 729 8.16 -26.80 9.58
CA ILE A 729 8.88 -25.93 10.53
C ILE A 729 10.39 -26.11 10.53
N SER A 730 10.96 -27.10 9.83
CA SER A 730 12.42 -27.29 9.74
C SER A 730 13.03 -26.66 8.48
N ARG A 731 14.28 -26.20 8.58
CA ARG A 731 15.01 -25.51 7.51
C ARG A 731 16.50 -25.90 7.56
N GLN A 732 17.09 -26.18 6.39
CA GLN A 732 18.49 -26.60 6.22
C GLN A 732 19.47 -25.40 6.24
N LEU A 733 19.22 -24.49 7.17
CA LEU A 733 19.91 -23.22 7.36
C LEU A 733 20.85 -23.32 8.55
N TRP A 734 21.83 -22.42 8.61
CA TRP A 734 22.76 -22.34 9.73
C TRP A 734 22.38 -21.23 10.71
N TRP A 735 21.61 -20.24 10.25
CA TRP A 735 21.08 -19.17 11.08
C TRP A 735 19.61 -19.40 11.45
N GLY A 736 19.36 -19.62 12.74
CA GLY A 736 18.03 -19.87 13.31
C GLY A 736 18.14 -20.60 14.65
N HIS A 737 17.00 -20.89 15.27
CA HIS A 737 16.95 -21.72 16.48
C HIS A 737 17.16 -23.19 16.10
N ARG A 738 18.26 -23.82 16.52
CA ARG A 738 18.50 -25.25 16.28
C ARG A 738 17.37 -26.09 16.89
N ILE A 739 16.87 -27.08 16.16
CA ILE A 739 15.75 -27.91 16.63
C ILE A 739 16.17 -28.72 17.89
N PRO A 740 15.43 -28.65 19.01
CA PRO A 740 15.78 -29.35 20.25
C PRO A 740 15.31 -30.81 20.24
N ALA A 741 15.53 -31.50 19.12
CA ALA A 741 15.19 -32.90 18.90
C ALA A 741 16.45 -33.70 18.57
N TYR A 742 16.50 -34.93 19.08
CA TYR A 742 17.64 -35.82 19.03
C TYR A 742 17.19 -37.18 18.49
N PHE A 743 17.91 -37.66 17.46
CA PHE A 743 17.79 -39.02 16.97
C PHE A 743 18.51 -39.96 17.94
N VAL A 744 17.85 -41.06 18.29
CA VAL A 744 18.33 -42.06 19.24
C VAL A 744 18.92 -43.25 18.50
N THR A 745 20.21 -43.52 18.74
CA THR A 745 20.83 -44.82 18.45
C THR A 745 20.93 -45.60 19.75
N VAL A 746 20.35 -46.81 19.78
CA VAL A 746 20.43 -47.72 20.93
C VAL A 746 21.48 -48.79 20.67
N ASN A 747 22.50 -48.82 21.51
CA ASN A 747 23.61 -49.78 21.44
C ASN A 747 23.24 -51.11 22.14
N ASP A 748 22.11 -51.71 21.76
CA ASP A 748 21.63 -52.99 22.29
C ASP A 748 21.09 -53.89 21.16
N PRO A 749 21.63 -55.11 20.96
CA PRO A 749 21.18 -56.02 19.90
C PRO A 749 19.71 -56.47 19.97
N SER A 750 19.02 -56.25 21.09
CA SER A 750 17.58 -56.54 21.20
C SER A 750 16.68 -55.45 20.60
N VAL A 751 17.22 -54.25 20.38
CA VAL A 751 16.51 -53.11 19.77
C VAL A 751 16.86 -53.03 18.29
N LYS A 752 15.86 -52.82 17.44
CA LYS A 752 16.09 -52.64 16.00
C LYS A 752 16.80 -51.31 15.73
N PRO A 753 17.67 -51.20 14.71
CA PRO A 753 18.14 -49.91 14.24
C PRO A 753 16.96 -49.03 13.84
N GLY A 754 16.92 -47.79 14.34
CA GLY A 754 15.90 -46.81 13.98
C GLY A 754 16.09 -46.27 12.57
N GLU A 755 14.99 -45.90 11.92
CA GLU A 755 15.01 -45.13 10.67
C GLU A 755 14.72 -43.65 10.96
N ASP A 756 15.27 -42.74 10.15
CA ASP A 756 15.08 -41.29 10.32
C ASP A 756 13.60 -40.86 10.28
N MET A 757 12.74 -41.70 9.68
CA MET A 757 11.29 -41.49 9.60
C MET A 757 10.48 -42.00 10.80
N ASP A 758 11.05 -42.83 11.67
CA ASP A 758 10.34 -43.37 12.82
C ASP A 758 10.43 -42.39 13.99
N GLY A 759 9.33 -41.69 14.27
CA GLY A 759 9.19 -40.76 15.39
C GLY A 759 9.46 -41.39 16.76
N HIS A 760 9.40 -42.73 16.88
CA HIS A 760 9.79 -43.43 18.10
C HIS A 760 11.29 -43.22 18.43
N TYR A 761 12.15 -43.07 17.43
CA TYR A 761 13.59 -42.82 17.60
C TYR A 761 13.93 -41.32 17.70
N TRP A 762 12.94 -40.42 17.75
CA TRP A 762 13.16 -39.00 17.99
C TRP A 762 12.65 -38.55 19.36
N VAL A 763 13.52 -37.93 20.16
CA VAL A 763 13.19 -37.38 21.49
C VAL A 763 13.52 -35.90 21.55
N SER A 764 12.71 -35.11 22.26
CA SER A 764 12.92 -33.67 22.47
C SER A 764 13.32 -33.37 23.92
N GLY A 765 14.21 -32.40 24.13
CA GLY A 765 14.72 -32.07 25.46
C GLY A 765 15.34 -30.68 25.56
N ARG A 766 15.35 -30.11 26.78
CA ARG A 766 15.96 -28.80 27.07
C ARG A 766 17.48 -28.88 27.09
N THR A 767 18.01 -30.04 27.47
CA THR A 767 19.41 -30.41 27.38
C THR A 767 19.56 -31.81 26.78
N GLU A 768 20.80 -32.20 26.43
CA GLU A 768 21.07 -33.54 25.92
C GLU A 768 20.82 -34.62 26.99
N GLU A 769 21.07 -34.32 28.27
CA GLU A 769 20.81 -35.22 29.40
C GLU A 769 19.30 -35.51 29.53
N GLU A 770 18.45 -34.48 29.43
CA GLU A 770 16.98 -34.67 29.45
C GLU A 770 16.52 -35.55 28.29
N ALA A 771 17.08 -35.34 27.09
CA ALA A 771 16.81 -36.16 25.92
C ALA A 771 17.29 -37.62 26.12
N ARG A 772 18.46 -37.82 26.74
CA ARG A 772 19.07 -39.15 26.98
C ARG A 772 18.26 -39.94 28.00
N ASP A 773 17.78 -39.29 29.05
CA ASP A 773 16.88 -39.87 30.05
C ASP A 773 15.53 -40.27 29.44
N LYS A 774 14.96 -39.45 28.56
CA LYS A 774 13.73 -39.78 27.82
C LYS A 774 13.93 -40.96 26.88
N ALA A 775 15.05 -41.02 26.16
CA ALA A 775 15.41 -42.12 25.28
C ALA A 775 15.58 -43.44 26.07
N ALA A 776 16.36 -43.42 27.15
CA ALA A 776 16.58 -44.58 28.02
C ALA A 776 15.25 -45.16 28.55
N LYS A 777 14.35 -44.29 29.03
CA LYS A 777 12.99 -44.66 29.48
C LYS A 777 12.12 -45.21 28.34
N ARG A 778 12.16 -44.60 27.15
CA ARG A 778 11.36 -45.03 25.98
C ARG A 778 11.76 -46.42 25.47
N PHE A 779 13.07 -46.70 25.40
CA PHE A 779 13.61 -47.97 24.93
C PHE A 779 13.81 -49.02 26.03
N ASN A 780 13.50 -48.68 27.29
CA ASN A 780 13.70 -49.53 28.47
C ASN A 780 15.14 -50.06 28.60
N VAL A 781 16.12 -49.18 28.39
CA VAL A 781 17.57 -49.45 28.51
C VAL A 781 18.23 -48.45 29.46
N SER A 782 19.46 -48.74 29.88
CA SER A 782 20.29 -47.82 30.66
C SER A 782 20.88 -46.70 29.79
N THR A 783 21.18 -45.54 30.39
CA THR A 783 21.57 -44.31 29.66
C THR A 783 22.94 -44.40 28.97
N ASP A 784 23.81 -45.33 29.38
CA ASP A 784 25.08 -45.67 28.73
C ASP A 784 24.90 -46.36 27.37
N LYS A 785 23.75 -47.02 27.15
CA LYS A 785 23.40 -47.65 25.86
C LYS A 785 22.83 -46.67 24.84
N ILE A 786 22.58 -45.41 25.24
CA ILE A 786 22.00 -44.39 24.36
C ILE A 786 23.11 -43.53 23.76
N THR A 787 23.13 -43.42 22.43
CA THR A 787 23.86 -42.38 21.71
C THR A 787 22.86 -41.45 21.03
N LEU A 788 23.06 -40.14 21.18
CA LEU A 788 22.18 -39.12 20.59
C LEU A 788 22.87 -38.37 19.46
N ARG A 789 22.07 -37.99 18.45
CA ARG A 789 22.44 -37.03 17.41
C ARG A 789 21.37 -35.96 17.33
N GLN A 790 21.66 -34.73 17.76
CA GLN A 790 20.72 -33.61 17.57
C GLN A 790 20.47 -33.38 16.07
N ASP A 791 19.26 -32.97 15.70
CA ASP A 791 18.97 -32.55 14.33
C ASP A 791 19.89 -31.36 13.93
N GLU A 792 20.37 -31.33 12.68
CA GLU A 792 21.22 -30.24 12.17
C GLU A 792 20.38 -29.03 11.73
N ASP A 793 19.09 -29.24 11.45
CA ASP A 793 18.15 -28.20 11.03
C ASP A 793 17.91 -27.13 12.10
N VAL A 794 17.46 -25.97 11.63
CA VAL A 794 16.92 -24.89 12.44
C VAL A 794 15.41 -24.72 12.20
N LEU A 795 14.73 -24.12 13.16
CA LEU A 795 13.31 -23.79 13.07
C LEU A 795 13.06 -22.63 12.10
N ASP A 796 11.90 -22.70 11.44
CA ASP A 796 11.33 -21.64 10.64
C ASP A 796 11.21 -20.35 11.44
N THR A 797 11.50 -19.22 10.81
CA THR A 797 11.52 -17.91 11.48
C THR A 797 10.19 -17.65 12.19
N TRP A 798 9.09 -17.90 11.47
CA TRP A 798 7.71 -17.74 11.93
C TRP A 798 7.32 -18.63 13.12
N PHE A 799 8.11 -19.66 13.47
CA PHE A 799 7.93 -20.42 14.71
C PHE A 799 8.31 -19.57 15.92
N SER A 800 9.44 -18.86 15.83
CA SER A 800 9.89 -17.92 16.88
C SER A 800 9.02 -16.65 16.92
N SER A 801 8.73 -16.04 15.77
CA SER A 801 7.87 -14.87 15.66
C SER A 801 6.42 -15.21 16.06
N GLY A 802 5.98 -16.45 15.85
CA GLY A 802 4.66 -16.95 16.20
C GLY A 802 4.39 -17.07 17.71
N ILE A 803 5.42 -17.06 18.57
CA ILE A 803 5.25 -17.01 20.03
C ILE A 803 5.59 -15.64 20.63
N PHE A 804 5.91 -14.65 19.78
CA PHE A 804 6.39 -13.31 20.20
C PHE A 804 5.50 -12.60 21.24
N PRO A 805 4.14 -12.61 21.17
CA PRO A 805 3.30 -11.89 22.13
C PRO A 805 3.41 -12.33 23.60
N PHE A 806 4.03 -13.49 23.87
CA PHE A 806 4.25 -14.01 25.22
C PHE A 806 5.71 -14.38 25.52
N SER A 807 6.52 -14.74 24.52
CA SER A 807 7.96 -14.98 24.70
C SER A 807 8.74 -13.71 25.07
N ILE A 808 8.30 -12.53 24.62
CA ILE A 808 8.88 -11.23 25.04
C ILE A 808 8.79 -11.00 26.55
N PHE A 809 7.79 -11.59 27.22
CA PHE A 809 7.62 -11.50 28.67
C PHE A 809 8.28 -12.66 29.44
N GLY A 810 8.90 -13.63 28.76
CA GLY A 810 9.64 -14.74 29.39
C GLY A 810 8.82 -16.00 29.70
N TRP A 811 7.66 -16.18 29.07
CA TRP A 811 6.99 -17.48 28.98
C TRP A 811 8.01 -18.56 28.54
N PRO A 812 8.02 -19.78 29.11
CA PRO A 812 7.00 -20.40 29.98
C PRO A 812 6.96 -19.93 31.44
N ASN A 813 7.89 -19.08 31.89
CA ASN A 813 7.97 -18.68 33.28
C ASN A 813 6.84 -17.70 33.65
N GLU A 814 6.30 -17.81 34.87
CA GLU A 814 5.28 -16.90 35.40
C GLU A 814 5.93 -15.57 35.84
N THR A 815 6.10 -14.65 34.90
CA THR A 815 6.68 -13.32 35.16
C THR A 815 5.61 -12.26 35.45
N GLN A 816 6.02 -11.19 36.13
CA GLN A 816 5.16 -10.04 36.41
C GLN A 816 4.63 -9.39 35.11
N ASP A 817 5.51 -9.18 34.13
CA ASP A 817 5.13 -8.64 32.82
C ASP A 817 4.13 -9.56 32.09
N LEU A 818 4.33 -10.88 32.13
CA LEU A 818 3.41 -11.83 31.49
C LEU A 818 2.01 -11.78 32.16
N SER A 819 1.96 -11.64 33.49
CA SER A 819 0.69 -11.54 34.23
C SER A 819 -0.06 -10.21 34.00
N VAL A 820 0.67 -9.11 33.75
CA VAL A 820 0.10 -7.76 33.56
C VAL A 820 -0.26 -7.45 32.10
N PHE A 821 0.55 -7.92 31.14
CA PHE A 821 0.48 -7.50 29.74
C PHE A 821 0.03 -8.59 28.76
N TYR A 822 -0.20 -9.83 29.20
CA TYR A 822 -0.75 -10.90 28.36
C TYR A 822 -2.14 -11.37 28.85
N PRO A 823 -3.18 -11.35 28.00
CA PRO A 823 -3.16 -11.12 26.55
C PRO A 823 -3.09 -9.64 26.17
N GLY A 824 -2.53 -9.36 24.99
CA GLY A 824 -2.37 -8.00 24.47
C GLY A 824 -3.71 -7.30 24.18
N SER A 825 -3.67 -5.96 24.10
CA SER A 825 -4.86 -5.17 23.79
C SER A 825 -5.10 -5.12 22.27
N LEU A 826 -4.05 -4.77 21.51
CA LEU A 826 -4.08 -4.62 20.06
C LEU A 826 -2.82 -5.24 19.44
N LEU A 827 -2.99 -5.94 18.32
CA LEU A 827 -1.94 -6.11 17.33
C LEU A 827 -2.19 -5.17 16.16
N GLU A 828 -1.21 -4.35 15.81
CA GLU A 828 -1.22 -3.59 14.56
C GLU A 828 -0.15 -4.14 13.61
N THR A 829 -0.49 -4.34 12.34
CA THR A 829 0.48 -4.77 11.33
C THR A 829 -0.02 -4.55 9.89
N GLY A 830 0.85 -4.80 8.90
CA GLY A 830 0.49 -4.78 7.48
C GLY A 830 -0.31 -6.03 7.08
N HIS A 831 -1.32 -5.86 6.24
CA HIS A 831 -2.20 -6.96 5.83
C HIS A 831 -1.49 -8.10 5.05
N ASP A 832 -0.22 -7.93 4.64
CA ASP A 832 0.56 -8.94 3.94
C ASP A 832 1.21 -9.99 4.85
N ILE A 833 1.24 -9.79 6.18
CA ILE A 833 1.69 -10.81 7.16
C ILE A 833 0.57 -11.42 8.02
N LEU A 834 -0.69 -11.25 7.60
CA LEU A 834 -1.88 -11.86 8.22
C LEU A 834 -1.74 -13.38 8.44
N PHE A 835 -1.21 -14.11 7.46
CA PHE A 835 -1.09 -15.57 7.52
C PHE A 835 0.25 -16.06 8.06
N PHE A 836 1.34 -15.34 7.76
CA PHE A 836 2.69 -15.71 8.19
C PHE A 836 2.93 -15.43 9.66
N TRP A 837 2.29 -14.39 10.21
CA TRP A 837 2.49 -13.96 11.59
C TRP A 837 1.21 -13.98 12.42
N VAL A 838 0.16 -13.24 12.03
CA VAL A 838 -1.04 -13.09 12.88
C VAL A 838 -1.74 -14.43 13.13
N ALA A 839 -1.99 -15.22 12.08
CA ALA A 839 -2.57 -16.55 12.22
C ALA A 839 -1.69 -17.50 13.04
N ARG A 840 -0.37 -17.46 12.87
CA ARG A 840 0.56 -18.28 13.69
C ARG A 840 0.51 -17.87 15.16
N MET A 841 0.45 -16.58 15.48
CA MET A 841 0.31 -16.09 16.86
C MET A 841 -1.02 -16.48 17.50
N VAL A 842 -2.13 -16.43 16.78
CA VAL A 842 -3.44 -16.85 17.31
C VAL A 842 -3.44 -18.35 17.60
N MET A 843 -2.97 -19.17 16.67
CA MET A 843 -2.86 -20.62 16.84
C MET A 843 -1.92 -21.00 17.99
N MET A 844 -0.69 -20.47 18.02
CA MET A 844 0.30 -20.77 19.06
C MET A 844 -0.15 -20.25 20.43
N GLY A 845 -0.74 -19.06 20.52
CA GLY A 845 -1.27 -18.50 21.77
C GLY A 845 -2.34 -19.40 22.38
N LEU A 846 -3.34 -19.81 21.58
CA LEU A 846 -4.40 -20.71 22.03
C LEU A 846 -3.83 -22.06 22.47
N LYS A 847 -2.97 -22.69 21.66
CA LYS A 847 -2.42 -24.03 21.93
C LYS A 847 -1.43 -24.07 23.12
N LEU A 848 -0.60 -23.04 23.30
CA LEU A 848 0.47 -23.03 24.33
C LEU A 848 0.09 -22.33 25.63
N THR A 849 -0.98 -21.51 25.65
CA THR A 849 -1.38 -20.71 26.82
C THR A 849 -2.88 -20.81 27.18
N GLY A 850 -3.72 -21.37 26.31
CA GLY A 850 -5.18 -21.37 26.45
C GLY A 850 -5.84 -20.00 26.21
N LYS A 851 -5.08 -18.97 25.81
CA LYS A 851 -5.55 -17.59 25.63
C LYS A 851 -5.30 -17.10 24.21
N LEU A 852 -6.13 -16.17 23.73
CA LEU A 852 -5.82 -15.40 22.54
C LEU A 852 -4.60 -14.50 22.80
N PRO A 853 -3.68 -14.29 21.85
CA PRO A 853 -2.52 -13.43 22.05
C PRO A 853 -2.86 -11.94 22.18
N PHE A 854 -3.98 -11.52 21.59
CA PHE A 854 -4.47 -10.14 21.53
C PHE A 854 -5.99 -10.15 21.29
N LYS A 855 -6.69 -9.05 21.63
CA LYS A 855 -8.15 -8.92 21.46
C LYS A 855 -8.56 -8.41 20.09
N GLU A 856 -7.86 -7.38 19.60
CA GLU A 856 -8.10 -6.79 18.27
C GLU A 856 -6.85 -6.90 17.39
N VAL A 857 -7.08 -7.00 16.07
CA VAL A 857 -6.05 -6.91 15.03
C VAL A 857 -6.44 -5.80 14.06
N TYR A 858 -5.61 -4.77 13.92
CA TYR A 858 -5.75 -3.75 12.89
C TYR A 858 -4.73 -3.98 11.76
N LEU A 859 -5.24 -4.09 10.53
CA LEU A 859 -4.47 -4.41 9.33
C LEU A 859 -4.37 -3.19 8.42
N HIS A 860 -3.19 -2.58 8.34
CA HIS A 860 -2.98 -1.39 7.49
C HIS A 860 -2.61 -1.73 6.04
N ALA A 861 -2.72 -0.70 5.21
CA ALA A 861 -2.40 -0.70 3.80
C ALA A 861 -0.89 -0.83 3.52
N VAL A 862 -0.51 -1.54 2.47
CA VAL A 862 0.92 -1.74 2.12
C VAL A 862 1.45 -0.54 1.33
N VAL A 863 2.56 0.03 1.78
CA VAL A 863 3.20 1.19 1.11
C VAL A 863 3.98 0.75 -0.13
N ARG A 864 3.80 1.50 -1.22
CA ARG A 864 4.32 1.29 -2.56
C ARG A 864 5.05 2.53 -3.04
N ASP A 865 5.93 2.35 -4.04
CA ASP A 865 6.55 3.47 -4.72
C ASP A 865 5.54 4.30 -5.53
N ALA A 866 5.99 5.45 -6.04
CA ALA A 866 5.20 6.37 -6.87
C ALA A 866 4.74 5.76 -8.21
N HIS A 867 5.05 4.50 -8.50
CA HIS A 867 4.60 3.75 -9.69
C HIS A 867 3.70 2.56 -9.33
N GLY A 868 3.31 2.40 -8.06
CA GLY A 868 2.44 1.31 -7.60
C GLY A 868 3.12 -0.05 -7.49
N ARG A 869 4.46 -0.12 -7.50
CA ARG A 869 5.21 -1.35 -7.22
C ARG A 869 5.42 -1.49 -5.71
N LYS A 870 5.32 -2.71 -5.17
CA LYS A 870 5.68 -2.97 -3.76
C LYS A 870 7.12 -2.53 -3.51
N MET A 871 7.37 -1.77 -2.44
CA MET A 871 8.74 -1.45 -2.02
C MET A 871 9.46 -2.73 -1.62
N SER A 872 10.64 -3.00 -2.18
CA SER A 872 11.48 -4.11 -1.74
C SER A 872 12.97 -3.86 -1.95
N LYS A 873 13.78 -4.35 -1.00
CA LYS A 873 15.25 -4.25 -1.04
C LYS A 873 15.88 -4.92 -2.28
N SER A 874 15.12 -5.76 -3.00
CA SER A 874 15.51 -6.45 -4.24
C SER A 874 15.14 -5.71 -5.53
N LEU A 875 14.36 -4.63 -5.48
CA LEU A 875 13.97 -3.81 -6.64
C LEU A 875 14.61 -2.39 -6.63
N GLY A 876 15.35 -2.05 -5.57
CA GLY A 876 15.98 -0.74 -5.41
C GLY A 876 15.01 0.44 -5.26
N ASN A 877 13.71 0.16 -5.11
CA ASN A 877 12.64 1.15 -4.94
C ASN A 877 12.27 1.41 -3.46
N VAL A 878 13.21 1.15 -2.56
CA VAL A 878 13.09 1.43 -1.13
C VAL A 878 13.65 2.83 -0.85
N ILE A 879 12.95 3.58 -0.01
CA ILE A 879 13.38 4.87 0.54
C ILE A 879 13.55 4.69 2.05
N ASP A 880 14.71 5.07 2.60
CA ASP A 880 14.95 5.07 4.04
C ASP A 880 14.13 6.22 4.69
N PRO A 881 13.44 6.03 5.82
CA PRO A 881 12.75 7.13 6.50
C PRO A 881 13.70 8.29 6.86
N LEU A 882 14.99 8.04 7.12
CA LEU A 882 15.95 9.09 7.43
C LEU A 882 16.18 10.01 6.23
N ASP A 883 16.21 9.48 5.00
CA ASP A 883 16.38 10.25 3.76
C ASP A 883 15.28 11.31 3.59
N VAL A 884 14.07 11.04 4.09
CA VAL A 884 12.94 12.00 4.09
C VAL A 884 12.99 12.93 5.29
N ILE A 885 13.43 12.46 6.46
CA ILE A 885 13.56 13.29 7.67
C ILE A 885 14.62 14.37 7.47
N THR A 886 15.84 14.00 7.05
CA THR A 886 16.99 14.91 6.91
C THR A 886 17.20 15.45 5.51
N GLY A 887 16.58 14.86 4.49
CA GLY A 887 16.91 15.09 3.08
C GLY A 887 18.17 14.33 2.65
N ILE A 888 18.31 14.13 1.33
CA ILE A 888 19.49 13.50 0.69
C ILE A 888 19.61 13.94 -0.78
N SER A 889 20.83 14.16 -1.28
CA SER A 889 21.03 14.51 -2.70
C SER A 889 20.85 13.29 -3.63
N LEU A 890 20.70 13.54 -4.93
CA LEU A 890 20.60 12.47 -5.93
C LEU A 890 21.87 11.61 -5.99
N GLU A 891 23.04 12.22 -5.75
CA GLU A 891 24.33 11.54 -5.66
C GLU A 891 24.40 10.66 -4.40
N GLY A 892 23.82 11.10 -3.28
CA GLY A 892 23.67 10.31 -2.06
C GLY A 892 22.79 9.07 -2.28
N LEU A 893 21.65 9.24 -2.95
CA LEU A 893 20.76 8.14 -3.33
C LEU A 893 21.47 7.13 -4.27
N TYR A 894 22.29 7.60 -5.20
CA TYR A 894 23.11 6.73 -6.04
C TYR A 894 24.22 6.00 -5.26
N ALA A 895 24.84 6.64 -4.26
CA ALA A 895 25.85 6.00 -3.42
C ALA A 895 25.24 4.88 -2.56
N GLN A 896 24.03 5.07 -2.01
CA GLN A 896 23.29 4.01 -1.33
C GLN A 896 23.00 2.80 -2.24
N LEU A 897 22.69 3.03 -3.53
CA LEU A 897 22.51 1.94 -4.48
C LEU A 897 23.82 1.18 -4.78
N GLN A 898 24.99 1.82 -4.69
CA GLN A 898 26.30 1.16 -4.91
C GLN A 898 26.69 0.24 -3.75
N ASP A 899 26.34 0.59 -2.51
CA ASP A 899 26.56 -0.26 -1.31
C ASP A 899 25.54 -1.42 -1.20
N SER A 900 24.49 -1.41 -2.03
CA SER A 900 23.35 -2.34 -1.91
C SER A 900 23.65 -3.80 -2.33
N ASN A 901 22.68 -4.70 -2.11
CA ASN A 901 22.71 -6.10 -2.57
C ASN A 901 21.89 -6.32 -3.86
N LEU A 902 21.78 -5.30 -4.72
CA LEU A 902 21.06 -5.36 -5.99
C LEU A 902 21.86 -5.99 -7.13
N ASP A 903 21.14 -6.47 -8.14
CA ASP A 903 21.71 -6.83 -9.44
C ASP A 903 22.08 -5.55 -10.22
N PRO A 904 23.20 -5.50 -10.97
CA PRO A 904 23.61 -4.32 -11.74
C PRO A 904 22.53 -3.77 -12.69
N VAL A 905 21.66 -4.61 -13.24
CA VAL A 905 20.55 -4.18 -14.12
C VAL A 905 19.47 -3.46 -13.31
N GLU A 906 19.14 -3.96 -12.11
CA GLU A 906 18.21 -3.29 -11.21
C GLU A 906 18.82 -2.02 -10.57
N VAL A 907 20.14 -1.95 -10.39
CA VAL A 907 20.84 -0.71 -9.97
C VAL A 907 20.63 0.41 -11.00
N GLU A 908 20.90 0.18 -12.29
CA GLU A 908 20.72 1.23 -13.31
C GLU A 908 19.24 1.63 -13.49
N LYS A 909 18.33 0.67 -13.37
CA LYS A 909 16.88 0.89 -13.38
C LYS A 909 16.39 1.68 -12.15
N ALA A 910 16.97 1.42 -10.97
CA ALA A 910 16.69 2.18 -9.75
C ALA A 910 17.23 3.62 -9.84
N LYS A 911 18.45 3.83 -10.37
CA LYS A 911 18.99 5.17 -10.66
C LYS A 911 18.10 5.96 -11.62
N GLN A 912 17.59 5.32 -12.68
CA GLN A 912 16.67 5.96 -13.62
C GLN A 912 15.34 6.36 -12.97
N GLY A 913 14.79 5.53 -12.08
CA GLY A 913 13.61 5.87 -11.26
C GLY A 913 13.89 7.05 -10.32
N GLN A 914 14.92 6.95 -9.48
CA GLN A 914 15.35 8.02 -8.57
C GLN A 914 15.57 9.36 -9.29
N LYS A 915 16.14 9.35 -10.50
CA LYS A 915 16.33 10.56 -11.31
C LYS A 915 15.03 11.15 -11.88
N SER A 916 14.01 10.33 -12.10
CA SER A 916 12.70 10.75 -12.65
C SER A 916 11.76 11.29 -11.56
N ASP A 917 11.89 10.78 -10.34
CA ASP A 917 11.04 11.12 -9.20
C ASP A 917 11.70 12.15 -8.27
N TYR A 918 13.03 12.10 -8.10
CA TYR A 918 13.84 12.94 -7.21
C TYR A 918 14.99 13.61 -7.98
N PRO A 919 14.72 14.44 -9.02
CA PRO A 919 15.74 14.98 -9.93
C PRO A 919 16.78 15.89 -9.25
N THR A 920 16.52 16.36 -8.03
CA THR A 920 17.42 17.16 -7.18
C THR A 920 17.74 16.46 -5.85
N GLY A 921 17.44 15.17 -5.72
CA GLY A 921 17.39 14.47 -4.44
C GLY A 921 16.04 14.65 -3.71
N ILE A 922 15.96 14.10 -2.49
CA ILE A 922 14.80 14.21 -1.60
C ILE A 922 14.98 15.43 -0.69
N PRO A 923 13.99 16.34 -0.60
CA PRO A 923 14.04 17.48 0.32
C PRO A 923 13.87 17.02 1.78
N GLU A 924 14.56 17.69 2.69
CA GLU A 924 14.30 17.57 4.14
C GLU A 924 12.81 17.86 4.42
N CYS A 925 12.13 16.96 5.12
CA CYS A 925 10.73 17.14 5.53
C CYS A 925 10.55 17.20 7.05
N GLY A 926 11.40 16.51 7.81
CA GLY A 926 11.21 16.28 9.25
C GLY A 926 10.30 15.10 9.59
N THR A 927 10.38 14.67 10.84
CA THR A 927 9.71 13.49 11.38
C THR A 927 8.20 13.68 11.48
N ASP A 928 7.74 14.84 11.97
CA ASP A 928 6.31 15.12 12.14
C ASP A 928 5.59 15.19 10.79
N ALA A 929 6.20 15.82 9.78
CA ALA A 929 5.65 15.89 8.42
C ALA A 929 5.53 14.49 7.78
N LEU A 930 6.58 13.67 7.91
CA LEU A 930 6.59 12.27 7.45
C LEU A 930 5.45 11.48 8.09
N ARG A 931 5.30 11.54 9.41
CA ARG A 931 4.28 10.80 10.15
C ARG A 931 2.86 11.26 9.83
N PHE A 932 2.63 12.58 9.79
CA PHE A 932 1.31 13.14 9.45
C PHE A 932 0.89 12.76 8.02
N ALA A 933 1.83 12.81 7.07
CA ALA A 933 1.61 12.36 5.69
C ALA A 933 1.20 10.88 5.63
N LEU A 934 1.96 10.00 6.28
CA LEU A 934 1.70 8.55 6.26
C LEU A 934 0.34 8.22 6.87
N CYS A 935 -0.03 8.81 8.00
CA CYS A 935 -1.36 8.65 8.61
C CYS A 935 -2.48 9.12 7.67
N ALA A 936 -2.36 10.30 7.04
CA ALA A 936 -3.35 10.84 6.11
C ALA A 936 -3.50 10.01 4.81
N TYR A 937 -2.44 9.34 4.37
CA TYR A 937 -2.42 8.51 3.16
C TYR A 937 -3.13 7.16 3.30
N THR A 938 -3.46 6.70 4.52
CA THR A 938 -4.22 5.45 4.74
C THR A 938 -5.62 5.45 4.13
N SER A 939 -6.13 6.62 3.72
CA SER A 939 -7.35 6.79 2.93
C SER A 939 -7.33 6.11 1.54
N GLN A 940 -6.17 5.68 1.02
CA GLN A 940 -6.05 5.00 -0.28
C GLN A 940 -6.56 3.53 -0.30
N GLY A 941 -7.06 3.01 0.83
CA GLY A 941 -7.65 1.67 0.90
C GLY A 941 -6.59 0.61 1.17
N ARG A 942 -6.40 -0.34 0.24
CA ARG A 942 -5.53 -1.51 0.48
C ARG A 942 -4.03 -1.25 0.28
N ASP A 943 -3.69 -0.32 -0.60
CA ASP A 943 -2.33 -0.04 -1.05
C ASP A 943 -2.10 1.47 -1.08
N ILE A 944 -0.92 1.91 -0.62
CA ILE A 944 -0.56 3.34 -0.52
C ILE A 944 0.53 3.65 -1.53
N ASN A 945 0.21 4.39 -2.59
CA ASN A 945 1.21 4.89 -3.54
C ASN A 945 1.82 6.18 -2.98
N MET A 946 3.03 6.09 -2.43
CA MET A 946 3.64 7.20 -1.70
C MET A 946 4.39 8.17 -2.64
N ASP A 947 4.10 9.46 -2.49
CA ASP A 947 4.83 10.57 -3.13
C ASP A 947 5.43 11.49 -2.06
N VAL A 948 6.75 11.63 -2.08
CA VAL A 948 7.51 12.45 -1.13
C VAL A 948 7.15 13.94 -1.25
N ASN A 949 6.72 14.41 -2.42
CA ASN A 949 6.33 15.81 -2.62
C ASN A 949 5.11 16.22 -1.77
N ARG A 950 4.22 15.28 -1.43
CA ARG A 950 3.11 15.57 -0.51
C ARG A 950 3.55 15.55 0.96
N ILE A 951 4.66 14.89 1.30
CA ILE A 951 5.29 15.01 2.63
C ILE A 951 5.88 16.42 2.81
N LEU A 952 6.51 16.98 1.77
CA LEU A 952 6.92 18.39 1.75
C LEU A 952 5.71 19.34 1.94
N GLY A 953 4.54 18.99 1.38
CA GLY A 953 3.28 19.67 1.68
C GLY A 953 2.96 19.76 3.17
N TYR A 954 3.19 18.69 3.94
CA TYR A 954 3.01 18.69 5.39
C TYR A 954 4.16 19.39 6.15
N ARG A 955 5.38 19.49 5.60
CA ARG A 955 6.42 20.40 6.14
C ARG A 955 5.93 21.86 6.12
N HIS A 956 5.24 22.28 5.06
CA HIS A 956 4.64 23.61 4.99
C HIS A 956 3.50 23.80 6.02
N PHE A 957 2.75 22.75 6.35
CA PHE A 957 1.79 22.78 7.45
C PHE A 957 2.48 22.94 8.82
N CYS A 958 3.57 22.22 9.10
CA CYS A 958 4.38 22.44 10.30
C CYS A 958 4.89 23.91 10.39
N ASN A 959 5.27 24.51 9.26
CA ASN A 959 5.65 25.93 9.20
C ASN A 959 4.46 26.88 9.44
N LYS A 960 3.21 26.50 9.11
CA LYS A 960 2.01 27.27 9.48
C LYS A 960 1.81 27.24 11.00
N LEU A 961 1.87 26.05 11.62
CA LEU A 961 1.81 25.88 13.08
C LEU A 961 2.89 26.70 13.80
N TRP A 962 4.13 26.64 13.30
CA TRP A 962 5.25 27.42 13.82
C TRP A 962 4.98 28.93 13.82
N ASN A 963 4.48 29.47 12.72
CA ASN A 963 4.15 30.89 12.61
C ASN A 963 2.93 31.28 13.47
N ALA A 964 1.95 30.40 13.65
CA ALA A 964 0.83 30.62 14.56
C ALA A 964 1.28 30.71 16.03
N VAL A 965 2.20 29.85 16.46
CA VAL A 965 2.80 29.91 17.80
C VAL A 965 3.69 31.14 17.96
N LYS A 966 4.55 31.45 16.97
CA LYS A 966 5.41 32.65 16.99
C LYS A 966 4.59 33.95 17.04
N PHE A 967 3.45 34.00 16.36
CA PHE A 967 2.47 35.08 16.46
C PHE A 967 1.88 35.15 17.88
N ALA A 968 1.29 34.05 18.38
CA ALA A 968 0.63 34.03 19.68
C ALA A 968 1.57 34.45 20.83
N MET A 969 2.81 33.93 20.86
CA MET A 969 3.80 34.33 21.87
C MET A 969 4.13 35.83 21.81
N ARG A 970 4.30 36.39 20.60
CA ARG A 970 4.56 37.83 20.41
C ARG A 970 3.36 38.70 20.83
N THR A 971 2.14 38.25 20.57
CA THR A 971 0.90 38.99 20.89
C THR A 971 0.57 38.95 22.39
N LEU A 972 0.92 37.86 23.08
CA LEU A 972 0.78 37.76 24.54
C LEU A 972 1.85 38.59 25.28
N GLY A 973 3.09 38.60 24.76
CA GLY A 973 4.19 39.40 25.30
C GLY A 973 4.87 38.79 26.54
N ASP A 974 6.09 39.24 26.83
CA ASP A 974 7.03 38.59 27.75
C ASP A 974 6.55 38.52 29.22
N ASN A 975 5.58 39.36 29.59
CA ASN A 975 5.00 39.42 30.94
C ASN A 975 3.72 38.56 31.11
N PHE A 976 3.26 37.88 30.06
CA PHE A 976 2.02 37.09 30.14
C PHE A 976 2.24 35.78 30.91
N VAL A 977 1.56 35.66 32.06
CA VAL A 977 1.52 34.43 32.86
C VAL A 977 0.19 33.72 32.60
N PRO A 978 0.18 32.51 32.00
CA PRO A 978 -1.05 31.75 31.82
C PRO A 978 -1.60 31.25 33.17
N SER A 979 -2.92 31.22 33.29
CA SER A 979 -3.60 30.55 34.43
C SER A 979 -3.22 29.07 34.48
N GLU A 980 -2.95 28.54 35.68
CA GLU A 980 -2.75 27.11 35.93
C GLU A 980 -3.94 26.24 35.49
N LYS A 981 -5.13 26.84 35.39
CA LYS A 981 -6.38 26.18 35.00
C LYS A 981 -6.99 26.92 33.83
N ALA A 982 -7.24 26.18 32.74
CA ALA A 982 -8.10 26.65 31.67
C ALA A 982 -9.54 26.80 32.20
N GLN A 983 -9.94 28.04 32.45
CA GLN A 983 -11.26 28.43 32.91
C GLN A 983 -11.77 29.58 32.04
N LEU A 984 -13.09 29.60 31.82
CA LEU A 984 -13.76 30.73 31.19
C LEU A 984 -13.82 31.89 32.21
N CYS A 985 -13.51 33.10 31.76
CA CYS A 985 -13.72 34.33 32.55
C CYS A 985 -15.18 34.81 32.46
N GLY A 986 -15.94 34.37 31.45
CA GLY A 986 -17.31 34.81 31.18
C GLY A 986 -17.40 36.06 30.29
N GLU A 987 -16.25 36.66 29.95
CA GLU A 987 -16.13 37.83 29.08
C GLU A 987 -15.77 37.44 27.63
N GLU A 988 -15.85 36.15 27.28
CA GLU A 988 -15.39 35.64 25.98
C GLU A 988 -16.13 36.28 24.80
N SER A 989 -15.38 36.77 23.82
CA SER A 989 -15.92 37.28 22.57
C SER A 989 -16.67 36.19 21.79
N VAL A 990 -17.48 36.60 20.81
CA VAL A 990 -18.16 35.66 19.90
C VAL A 990 -17.12 34.84 19.10
N SER A 991 -15.95 35.40 18.84
CA SER A 991 -14.81 34.73 18.17
C SER A 991 -14.25 33.61 19.04
N ASP A 992 -14.13 33.85 20.34
CA ASP A 992 -13.42 33.00 21.29
C ASP A 992 -14.31 31.80 21.63
N ARG A 993 -15.60 32.06 21.88
CA ARG A 993 -16.63 31.00 22.00
C ARG A 993 -16.77 30.18 20.72
N TRP A 994 -16.61 30.79 19.55
CA TRP A 994 -16.61 30.07 18.27
C TRP A 994 -15.39 29.15 18.14
N ILE A 995 -14.15 29.63 18.34
CA ILE A 995 -12.95 28.79 18.18
C ILE A 995 -12.89 27.68 19.25
N LEU A 996 -13.38 27.92 20.47
CA LEU A 996 -13.51 26.91 21.51
C LEU A 996 -14.54 25.81 21.15
N SER A 997 -15.67 26.19 20.56
CA SER A 997 -16.65 25.23 20.01
C SER A 997 -16.06 24.40 18.86
N ARG A 998 -15.25 25.03 18.00
CA ARG A 998 -14.58 24.38 16.87
C ARG A 998 -13.47 23.43 17.32
N LEU A 999 -12.66 23.83 18.31
CA LEU A 999 -11.71 22.97 19.01
C LEU A 999 -12.40 21.75 19.65
N CYS A 1000 -13.51 21.95 20.36
CA CYS A 1000 -14.29 20.87 20.96
C CYS A 1000 -14.79 19.86 19.90
N SER A 1001 -15.24 20.37 18.75
CA SER A 1001 -15.66 19.56 17.60
C SER A 1001 -14.48 18.77 16.99
N ALA A 1002 -13.30 19.40 16.83
CA ALA A 1002 -12.10 18.74 16.33
C ALA A 1002 -11.60 17.65 17.30
N VAL A 1003 -11.61 17.90 18.61
CA VAL A 1003 -11.27 16.91 19.66
C VAL A 1003 -12.26 15.74 19.65
N GLY A 1004 -13.55 15.99 19.44
CA GLY A 1004 -14.57 14.93 19.28
C GLY A 1004 -14.28 14.04 18.07
N LEU A 1005 -14.02 14.64 16.91
CA LEU A 1005 -13.67 13.92 15.68
C LEU A 1005 -12.37 13.11 15.82
N CYS A 1006 -11.34 13.67 16.47
CA CYS A 1006 -10.08 12.95 16.70
C CYS A 1006 -10.28 11.72 17.60
N ASN A 1007 -11.04 11.84 18.70
CA ASN A 1007 -11.31 10.71 19.58
C ASN A 1007 -12.15 9.62 18.90
N ALA A 1008 -13.16 9.99 18.10
CA ALA A 1008 -13.92 9.04 17.29
C ALA A 1008 -13.02 8.33 16.26
N GLY A 1009 -12.15 9.08 15.58
CA GLY A 1009 -11.18 8.54 14.64
C GLY A 1009 -10.19 7.55 15.28
N PHE A 1010 -9.66 7.86 16.48
CA PHE A 1010 -8.80 6.92 17.21
C PHE A 1010 -9.53 5.63 17.62
N GLN A 1011 -10.81 5.73 18.01
CA GLN A 1011 -11.64 4.55 18.34
C GLN A 1011 -12.00 3.71 17.11
N ALA A 1012 -12.07 4.31 15.92
CA ALA A 1012 -12.39 3.65 14.66
C ALA A 1012 -11.15 3.22 13.84
N TYR A 1013 -9.94 3.57 14.27
CA TYR A 1013 -8.69 3.48 13.49
C TYR A 1013 -8.74 4.27 12.16
N ASP A 1014 -9.49 5.38 12.13
CA ASP A 1014 -9.64 6.31 11.00
C ASP A 1014 -8.63 7.47 11.11
N PHE A 1015 -7.35 7.16 10.86
CA PHE A 1015 -6.27 8.15 10.82
C PHE A 1015 -6.45 9.28 9.78
N PRO A 1016 -7.12 9.06 8.62
CA PRO A 1016 -7.50 10.13 7.71
C PRO A 1016 -8.47 11.15 8.32
N ALA A 1017 -9.49 10.69 9.07
CA ALA A 1017 -10.40 11.61 9.78
C ALA A 1017 -9.68 12.40 10.88
N ILE A 1018 -8.80 11.76 11.66
CA ILE A 1018 -7.97 12.45 12.67
C ILE A 1018 -7.11 13.54 12.03
N THR A 1019 -6.34 13.18 10.99
CA THR A 1019 -5.44 14.14 10.32
C THR A 1019 -6.21 15.26 9.63
N THR A 1020 -7.37 14.97 9.04
CA THR A 1020 -8.26 15.99 8.46
C THR A 1020 -8.82 16.94 9.52
N ALA A 1021 -9.27 16.42 10.68
CA ALA A 1021 -9.78 17.25 11.76
C ALA A 1021 -8.71 18.18 12.35
N ILE A 1022 -7.49 17.67 12.58
CA ILE A 1022 -6.35 18.47 13.05
C ILE A 1022 -5.96 19.53 12.01
N TYR A 1023 -5.86 19.15 10.73
CA TYR A 1023 -5.47 20.06 9.65
C TYR A 1023 -6.47 21.21 9.49
N ASN A 1024 -7.77 20.88 9.46
CA ASN A 1024 -8.83 21.87 9.30
C ASN A 1024 -8.90 22.84 10.48
N PHE A 1025 -8.80 22.34 11.72
CA PHE A 1025 -8.79 23.19 12.91
C PHE A 1025 -7.60 24.16 12.90
N TRP A 1026 -6.38 23.67 12.67
CA TRP A 1026 -5.19 24.53 12.72
C TRP A 1026 -5.12 25.53 11.56
N LEU A 1027 -5.40 25.10 10.33
CA LEU A 1027 -5.29 25.96 9.16
C LEU A 1027 -6.52 26.86 9.01
N TYR A 1028 -7.67 26.27 8.72
CA TYR A 1028 -8.85 27.01 8.26
C TYR A 1028 -9.62 27.68 9.40
N GLU A 1029 -9.69 27.07 10.58
CA GLU A 1029 -10.47 27.60 11.71
C GLU A 1029 -9.63 28.56 12.59
N LEU A 1030 -8.45 28.10 13.04
CA LEU A 1030 -7.57 28.88 13.91
C LEU A 1030 -6.77 29.94 13.15
N CYS A 1031 -5.94 29.55 12.17
CA CYS A 1031 -5.08 30.53 11.51
C CYS A 1031 -5.84 31.50 10.61
N ASP A 1032 -6.64 30.96 9.68
CA ASP A 1032 -7.20 31.76 8.57
C ASP A 1032 -8.45 32.57 8.97
N VAL A 1033 -9.08 32.26 10.12
CA VAL A 1033 -10.23 33.01 10.65
C VAL A 1033 -9.94 33.61 12.02
N TYR A 1034 -9.62 32.80 13.05
CA TYR A 1034 -9.51 33.32 14.43
C TYR A 1034 -8.33 34.30 14.60
N LEU A 1035 -7.11 33.90 14.22
CA LEU A 1035 -5.92 34.77 14.37
C LEU A 1035 -6.02 36.02 13.49
N VAL A 1036 -6.51 35.90 12.25
CA VAL A 1036 -6.79 37.06 11.38
C VAL A 1036 -7.77 38.04 12.03
N ARG A 1037 -8.82 37.55 12.70
CA ARG A 1037 -9.76 38.41 13.42
C ARG A 1037 -9.12 39.09 14.62
N VAL A 1038 -8.28 38.40 15.40
CA VAL A 1038 -7.53 38.98 16.52
C VAL A 1038 -6.62 40.11 16.04
N CYS A 1039 -5.92 39.95 14.92
CA CYS A 1039 -5.12 41.00 14.28
C CYS A 1039 -5.91 42.26 13.89
N LEU A 1040 -7.23 42.13 13.64
CA LEU A 1040 -8.09 43.24 13.22
C LEU A 1040 -8.75 43.96 14.41
N THR A 1041 -8.66 43.41 15.62
CA THR A 1041 -9.29 43.95 16.84
C THR A 1041 -8.30 44.53 17.86
N GLY A 1042 -7.00 44.52 17.56
CA GLY A 1042 -5.95 45.05 18.44
C GLY A 1042 -4.77 45.63 17.65
N GLU A 1043 -4.01 46.54 18.28
CA GLU A 1043 -3.01 47.39 17.64
C GLU A 1043 -1.81 46.60 17.05
N CYS A 1044 -1.78 46.42 15.72
CA CYS A 1044 -0.58 45.98 14.99
C CYS A 1044 -0.60 46.44 13.52
N GLU A 1045 0.57 46.81 12.99
CA GLU A 1045 0.74 47.12 11.56
C GLU A 1045 0.63 45.85 10.69
N ALA A 1046 -0.03 45.96 9.54
CA ALA A 1046 -0.51 44.83 8.72
C ALA A 1046 0.57 44.07 7.92
N SER A 1047 1.84 44.07 8.35
CA SER A 1047 2.99 43.62 7.55
C SER A 1047 3.34 42.12 7.68
N VAL A 1048 2.81 41.40 8.66
CA VAL A 1048 3.34 40.08 9.08
C VAL A 1048 2.74 38.88 8.32
N LEU A 1049 1.53 39.00 7.73
CA LEU A 1049 0.79 37.85 7.17
C LEU A 1049 0.99 37.57 5.67
N GLN A 1050 1.69 38.42 4.91
CA GLN A 1050 1.88 38.23 3.45
C GLN A 1050 3.02 37.28 3.05
N GLY A 1051 3.79 36.75 4.02
CA GLY A 1051 4.95 35.89 3.78
C GLY A 1051 4.62 34.45 3.35
N GLY A 1052 3.80 34.24 2.32
CA GLY A 1052 3.29 32.90 1.99
C GLY A 1052 2.68 32.65 0.60
N GLY A 1053 2.73 33.58 -0.37
CA GLY A 1053 2.18 33.31 -1.70
C GLY A 1053 2.48 34.39 -2.74
N GLN A 1054 3.31 34.06 -3.73
CA GLN A 1054 3.70 35.00 -4.79
C GLN A 1054 2.70 34.98 -5.95
N TRP A 1055 1.54 35.63 -5.76
CA TRP A 1055 0.67 36.01 -6.88
C TRP A 1055 1.16 37.30 -7.52
N VAL A 1056 1.30 37.32 -8.84
CA VAL A 1056 1.78 38.48 -9.59
C VAL A 1056 0.61 39.40 -9.93
N SER A 1057 0.51 40.52 -9.22
CA SER A 1057 -0.32 41.67 -9.61
C SER A 1057 0.54 42.70 -10.33
N GLU A 1058 0.26 42.97 -11.62
CA GLU A 1058 0.91 44.07 -12.34
C GLU A 1058 0.36 45.44 -11.85
N PRO A 1059 1.20 46.48 -11.70
CA PRO A 1059 0.77 47.79 -11.24
C PRO A 1059 0.23 48.64 -12.41
N GLY A 1060 -0.99 49.20 -12.29
CA GLY A 1060 -1.60 49.83 -13.47
C GLY A 1060 -2.88 50.67 -13.31
N CYS A 1061 -3.13 51.34 -12.19
CA CYS A 1061 -4.08 52.47 -12.22
C CYS A 1061 -3.85 53.49 -11.09
N SER A 1062 -3.62 54.74 -11.47
CA SER A 1062 -3.56 55.89 -10.58
C SER A 1062 -4.78 56.78 -10.81
N LEU A 1063 -5.62 56.97 -9.80
CA LEU A 1063 -6.65 58.00 -9.77
C LEU A 1063 -6.60 58.78 -8.44
N GLN A 1064 -6.99 60.03 -8.51
CA GLN A 1064 -6.65 61.06 -7.52
C GLN A 1064 -7.56 61.04 -6.29
N THR A 1065 -6.99 61.47 -5.16
CA THR A 1065 -7.73 61.89 -3.97
C THR A 1065 -8.29 63.29 -4.14
N ASP A 1066 -9.56 63.51 -3.82
CA ASP A 1066 -10.11 64.82 -3.45
C ASP A 1066 -11.22 64.63 -2.39
N PRO A 1067 -11.23 65.39 -1.27
CA PRO A 1067 -12.18 65.19 -0.17
C PRO A 1067 -13.27 66.27 -0.07
N VAL A 1068 -14.56 65.90 0.01
CA VAL A 1068 -15.67 66.85 0.19
C VAL A 1068 -16.76 66.35 1.18
N HIS A 1069 -16.95 67.15 2.25
CA HIS A 1069 -18.08 67.34 3.18
C HIS A 1069 -19.11 66.23 3.56
N LEU A 1070 -19.32 66.14 4.89
CA LEU A 1070 -20.60 65.80 5.54
C LEU A 1070 -21.54 67.03 5.54
N PRO A 1071 -22.87 66.85 5.39
CA PRO A 1071 -23.79 66.90 6.55
C PRO A 1071 -24.86 65.77 6.49
N GLY A 1072 -25.75 65.53 7.47
CA GLY A 1072 -25.96 66.12 8.81
C GLY A 1072 -27.23 65.53 9.48
N ASP A 1073 -27.37 65.72 10.79
CA ASP A 1073 -28.57 65.61 11.66
C ASP A 1073 -29.44 64.31 11.76
N TRP A 1074 -29.38 63.70 12.97
CA TRP A 1074 -30.46 63.25 13.88
C TRP A 1074 -31.95 63.24 13.41
N PRO A 1075 -32.83 62.32 13.92
CA PRO A 1075 -32.90 61.98 15.35
C PRO A 1075 -33.36 60.54 15.77
N ALA A 1076 -33.49 60.35 17.09
CA ALA A 1076 -34.22 59.29 17.80
C ALA A 1076 -35.08 59.95 18.92
N PRO A 1077 -35.94 59.25 19.71
CA PRO A 1077 -36.39 57.86 19.69
C PRO A 1077 -37.94 57.78 19.43
N PRO A 1078 -38.73 56.76 19.87
CA PRO A 1078 -39.09 56.59 21.30
C PRO A 1078 -39.18 55.13 21.80
N SER A 1079 -39.32 54.96 23.10
CA SER A 1079 -39.57 53.68 23.80
C SER A 1079 -41.07 53.38 24.00
N SER A 1080 -41.41 52.11 24.26
CA SER A 1080 -42.72 51.71 24.79
C SER A 1080 -42.63 50.46 25.68
N HIS A 1081 -43.50 50.37 26.69
CA HIS A 1081 -43.64 49.23 27.61
C HIS A 1081 -44.87 48.38 27.27
N TYR A 1082 -44.86 47.06 27.49
CA TYR A 1082 -45.52 46.41 28.65
C TYR A 1082 -45.65 44.86 28.58
N ALA A 1083 -45.77 44.28 29.78
CA ALA A 1083 -46.54 43.07 30.16
C ALA A 1083 -45.98 41.64 29.91
N LEU A 1084 -46.11 40.82 30.96
CA LEU A 1084 -45.75 39.40 31.06
C LEU A 1084 -46.98 38.46 31.02
N ARG A 1085 -46.90 37.34 30.29
CA ARG A 1085 -47.53 36.03 30.59
C ARG A 1085 -46.73 34.93 29.85
N GLY A 1086 -46.54 33.69 30.34
CA GLY A 1086 -46.77 33.15 31.69
C GLY A 1086 -47.03 31.63 31.71
N ARG A 1087 -46.26 30.89 32.53
CA ARG A 1087 -46.38 29.45 32.91
C ARG A 1087 -45.88 28.38 31.92
N GLY A 1088 -45.33 27.30 32.51
CA GLY A 1088 -44.84 26.06 31.89
C GLY A 1088 -43.68 25.52 32.72
N ALA A 1089 -43.87 24.42 33.48
CA ALA A 1089 -42.94 24.06 34.57
C ALA A 1089 -42.86 22.54 34.86
N LEU A 1090 -41.69 22.14 35.41
CA LEU A 1090 -41.38 20.88 36.13
C LEU A 1090 -41.38 19.57 35.31
N PRO A 1091 -40.76 18.46 35.82
CA PRO A 1091 -40.06 18.31 37.11
C PRO A 1091 -38.61 17.78 37.04
N GLU A 1092 -37.85 17.97 38.13
CA GLU A 1092 -36.68 17.16 38.49
C GLU A 1092 -37.11 15.97 39.38
N VAL A 1093 -36.76 14.74 39.01
CA VAL A 1093 -36.87 13.51 39.83
C VAL A 1093 -35.84 12.50 39.31
N ALA A 1094 -34.96 11.84 40.09
CA ALA A 1094 -34.44 12.11 41.43
C ALA A 1094 -33.10 11.34 41.60
N THR A 1095 -32.33 11.60 42.68
CA THR A 1095 -31.18 10.79 43.08
C THR A 1095 -31.59 9.54 43.87
N ALA A 1096 -30.77 8.48 43.86
CA ALA A 1096 -30.95 7.28 44.68
C ALA A 1096 -29.60 6.74 45.17
N THR A 1097 -29.54 6.30 46.43
CA THR A 1097 -28.32 5.82 47.09
C THR A 1097 -28.61 4.77 48.16
N ILE A 1098 -27.90 3.63 48.11
CA ILE A 1098 -27.54 2.75 49.24
C ILE A 1098 -28.73 1.93 49.83
N PRO A 1099 -28.54 0.74 50.47
CA PRO A 1099 -27.35 -0.10 50.64
C PRO A 1099 -27.44 -1.48 49.92
N GLY A 1100 -26.33 -2.23 49.94
CA GLY A 1100 -26.23 -3.61 49.44
C GLY A 1100 -24.79 -4.09 49.42
#